data_AF-A0A970H973-F1
#
_entry.id   AF-A0A970H973-F1
#
_cell.length_a   1.000
_cell.length_b   1.000
_cell.length_c   1.000
_cell.angle_alpha   90.00
_cell.angle_beta   90.00
_cell.angle_gamma   90.00
#
_symmetry.space_group_name_H-M   'P 1'
#
loop_
_entity.id
_entity.type
_entity.pdbx_description
1 polymer ?
#
loop_
_entity_poly.entity_id
_entity_poly.type
_entity_poly.pdbx_seq_one_letter_code
_entity_poly.pdbx_strand_id
1 'polypeptide(L)'
;MAKRRRTVGTGTSTRRRRRRRDFRVLRWLLLLVVLVVGAGVWFVWPYWRLAGSLATETETLPSRLYARALRLEAGMQIDPDALVRRLEGCGYRPAPRDGLLPGTYRALPRQVAISQRRFPSPRGWTGGGLLVIDLAGDRIERLHDGTETLRTALLEPYLLASWYGPELRDRVPVPLDEIPRDLVQAVLAAEDDGFFEHPGLSLSGIARALWTNLRGGTVRQGGSTLTQQLVKNRFLSAERTLERKLREALLALFVELRYEKREILRIYLDSIFWGKPGPVNLMGVGAAARAYFDKPAAELDLAEAALLAGIIRAPAELSPYRRPEAALARRNQILDRLVALRWVASERAEAAKAAPLGVRATGYGQNRAPFFAAAVAAEARRRYGIESLADAGLILLSTLDEVEQAAAAAAVETGVADLAGRVGERGAPLQAALVALDPLTGGARAWVGGRDFRASQFDRVSQMRRQAGSTFKPVVYAAAFAGEVATPATLIADEPLLLELAGRQWSPKNDDGEFLGWISARTAVERSRNLPTVRLALEVGLPPIVDLARRLGVASPLSPVPALALGAFELSPLELATVYSVFASGGVRPPVHTLDGVLDGRGQPLAGTALPPPERVLSPEAAYLVTSLLEGVVAHGTGQRARQLGLTDPVAGKTGTTNQKRDAWFAGFAPGKVALAWVGYDDNRPTPFSGAAGALPVWTGFMLRTRPPGGYGQIAPPAGVVRRTIDPASGGLALPLCPQVIDEFFLASRAPTLGCPLHGGPRWAGDRLGAPPPEAEEGQGEPESGRFRRWLRRLFGGAAAPPQG
;
A
#
# COMPACT_ATOMS: atom_id res chain seq x y z
N MET A 1 41.38 60.34 -115.48
CA MET A 1 41.16 58.90 -115.32
C MET A 1 42.24 58.33 -114.41
N ALA A 2 41.93 57.94 -113.17
CA ALA A 2 42.72 56.96 -112.39
C ALA A 2 41.98 56.61 -111.09
N LYS A 3 41.72 55.31 -110.89
CA LYS A 3 41.19 54.68 -109.68
C LYS A 3 42.21 54.82 -108.53
N ARG A 4 41.73 55.18 -107.34
CA ARG A 4 42.31 54.74 -106.05
C ARG A 4 41.18 54.38 -105.09
N ARG A 5 41.10 53.08 -104.77
CA ARG A 5 40.33 52.56 -103.63
C ARG A 5 41.05 52.95 -102.33
N ARG A 6 40.32 53.44 -101.34
CA ARG A 6 40.67 53.33 -99.92
C ARG A 6 39.44 53.06 -99.07
N THR A 7 39.66 52.19 -98.11
CA THR A 7 38.77 51.55 -97.14
C THR A 7 38.53 52.39 -95.89
N VAL A 8 37.31 52.33 -95.35
CA VAL A 8 36.92 52.56 -93.95
C VAL A 8 35.70 51.61 -93.75
N GLY A 9 35.59 50.68 -92.81
CA GLY A 9 36.05 50.60 -91.43
C GLY A 9 34.81 50.45 -90.53
N THR A 10 34.17 49.28 -90.51
CA THR A 10 32.95 49.00 -89.73
C THR A 10 33.30 48.39 -88.36
N GLY A 11 33.03 49.12 -87.28
CA GLY A 11 33.22 48.63 -85.92
C GLY A 11 32.10 49.08 -85.00
N THR A 12 31.05 48.26 -84.83
CA THR A 12 30.07 48.36 -83.72
C THR A 12 29.13 47.14 -83.71
N SER A 13 29.64 45.92 -83.47
CA SER A 13 28.76 44.77 -83.12
C SER A 13 29.24 43.89 -81.97
N THR A 14 30.44 44.12 -81.44
CA THR A 14 31.07 43.25 -80.44
C THR A 14 30.76 43.62 -78.98
N ARG A 15 30.34 44.87 -78.68
CA ARG A 15 30.12 45.32 -77.29
C ARG A 15 28.79 44.87 -76.67
N ARG A 16 27.72 44.71 -77.47
CA ARG A 16 26.38 44.28 -77.00
C ARG A 16 26.27 42.76 -76.76
N ARG A 17 27.08 41.96 -77.48
CA ARG A 17 27.16 40.49 -77.31
C ARG A 17 27.98 40.07 -76.09
N ARG A 18 29.01 40.84 -75.70
CA ARG A 18 29.80 40.62 -74.47
C ARG A 18 28.97 40.84 -73.20
N ARG A 19 28.26 41.98 -73.08
CA ARG A 19 27.37 42.29 -71.93
C ARG A 19 26.27 41.24 -71.66
N ARG A 20 25.69 40.62 -72.71
CA ARG A 20 24.68 39.54 -72.57
C ARG A 20 25.27 38.17 -72.22
N ARG A 21 26.58 37.97 -72.43
CA ARG A 21 27.30 36.75 -72.06
C ARG A 21 27.77 36.85 -70.59
N ASP A 22 28.21 38.03 -70.17
CA ASP A 22 28.58 38.33 -68.78
C ASP A 22 27.37 38.23 -67.84
N PHE A 23 26.19 38.71 -68.25
CA PHE A 23 24.95 38.54 -67.49
C PHE A 23 24.50 37.08 -67.35
N ARG A 24 24.77 36.23 -68.35
CA ARG A 24 24.45 34.79 -68.29
C ARG A 24 25.40 34.06 -67.34
N VAL A 25 26.69 34.37 -67.40
CA VAL A 25 27.69 33.80 -66.47
C VAL A 25 27.38 34.21 -65.03
N LEU A 26 27.06 35.48 -64.80
CA LEU A 26 26.65 35.96 -63.48
C LEU A 26 25.37 35.27 -62.98
N ARG A 27 24.38 35.04 -63.86
CA ARG A 27 23.14 34.33 -63.50
C ARG A 27 23.38 32.86 -63.15
N TRP A 28 24.27 32.17 -63.87
CA TRP A 28 24.67 30.79 -63.56
C TRP A 28 25.49 30.69 -62.28
N LEU A 29 26.39 31.65 -62.02
CA LEU A 29 27.10 31.75 -60.74
C LEU A 29 26.13 32.00 -59.58
N LEU A 30 25.15 32.88 -59.75
CA LEU A 30 24.13 33.13 -58.73
C LEU A 30 23.26 31.88 -58.48
N LEU A 31 22.89 31.15 -59.54
CA LEU A 31 22.17 29.88 -59.45
C LEU A 31 22.98 28.80 -58.75
N LEU A 32 24.28 28.71 -59.04
CA LEU A 32 25.20 27.80 -58.36
C LEU A 32 25.32 28.16 -56.88
N VAL A 33 25.45 29.44 -56.54
CA VAL A 33 25.48 29.90 -55.15
C VAL A 33 24.16 29.56 -54.44
N VAL A 34 23.01 29.82 -55.07
CA VAL A 34 21.70 29.43 -54.51
C VAL A 34 21.57 27.92 -54.36
N LEU A 35 22.07 27.12 -55.30
CA LEU A 35 22.08 25.66 -55.20
C LEU A 35 23.01 25.16 -54.09
N VAL A 36 24.21 25.74 -53.95
CA VAL A 36 25.19 25.37 -52.92
C VAL A 36 24.70 25.79 -51.55
N VAL A 37 24.18 27.01 -51.40
CA VAL A 37 23.56 27.50 -50.16
C VAL A 37 22.31 26.69 -49.85
N GLY A 38 21.47 26.40 -50.84
CA GLY A 38 20.27 25.58 -50.70
C GLY A 38 20.60 24.14 -50.27
N ALA A 39 21.61 23.53 -50.88
CA ALA A 39 22.11 22.20 -50.49
C ALA A 39 22.75 22.22 -49.08
N GLY A 40 23.50 23.28 -48.74
CA GLY A 40 24.07 23.48 -47.42
C GLY A 40 22.99 23.64 -46.34
N VAL A 41 21.97 24.46 -46.59
CA VAL A 41 20.80 24.59 -45.72
C VAL A 41 20.07 23.25 -45.62
N TRP A 42 19.81 22.57 -46.73
CA TRP A 42 19.14 21.25 -46.72
C TRP A 42 19.91 20.21 -45.91
N PHE A 43 21.25 20.25 -45.95
CA PHE A 43 22.12 19.35 -45.17
C PHE A 43 22.19 19.72 -43.68
N VAL A 44 22.27 21.02 -43.35
CA VAL A 44 22.42 21.51 -41.96
C VAL A 44 21.09 21.59 -41.20
N TRP A 45 20.00 21.91 -41.91
CA TRP A 45 18.68 22.15 -41.34
C TRP A 45 18.16 20.99 -40.47
N PRO A 46 18.32 19.70 -40.84
CA PRO A 46 17.95 18.59 -39.97
C PRO A 46 18.69 18.61 -38.63
N TYR A 47 19.99 18.89 -38.63
CA TYR A 47 20.81 18.97 -37.40
C TYR A 47 20.46 20.20 -36.57
N TRP A 48 20.22 21.34 -37.23
CA TRP A 48 19.77 22.56 -36.57
C TRP A 48 18.41 22.36 -35.89
N ARG A 49 17.45 21.73 -36.58
CA ARG A 49 16.13 21.39 -36.05
C ARG A 49 16.24 20.38 -34.89
N LEU A 50 17.07 19.36 -35.04
CA LEU A 50 17.30 18.33 -34.01
C LEU A 50 17.93 18.93 -32.75
N ALA A 51 18.96 19.77 -32.89
CA ALA A 51 19.53 20.52 -31.76
C ALA A 51 18.44 21.36 -31.06
N GLY A 52 17.56 22.01 -31.83
CA GLY A 52 16.42 22.75 -31.30
C GLY A 52 15.41 21.95 -30.48
N SER A 53 15.42 20.61 -30.59
CA SER A 53 14.51 19.75 -29.83
C SER A 53 15.00 19.33 -28.45
N LEU A 54 16.25 19.69 -28.09
CA LEU A 54 16.91 19.26 -26.85
C LEU A 54 16.09 19.55 -25.58
N ALA A 55 15.45 20.72 -25.48
CA ALA A 55 14.63 21.10 -24.32
C ALA A 55 13.14 20.71 -24.42
N THR A 56 12.66 20.31 -25.61
CA THR A 56 11.23 20.08 -25.88
C THR A 56 10.79 18.64 -25.69
N GLU A 57 11.72 17.71 -25.53
CA GLU A 57 11.38 16.30 -25.36
C GLU A 57 10.84 16.09 -23.93
N THR A 58 9.52 15.91 -23.80
CA THR A 58 8.86 15.61 -22.53
C THR A 58 9.39 14.30 -21.98
N GLU A 59 10.29 14.40 -21.01
CA GLU A 59 10.76 13.23 -20.29
C GLU A 59 9.63 12.73 -19.38
N THR A 60 9.31 11.44 -19.49
CA THR A 60 8.32 10.81 -18.64
C THR A 60 8.84 10.68 -17.21
N LEU A 61 7.93 10.82 -16.24
CA LEU A 61 8.24 10.68 -14.82
C LEU A 61 7.49 9.47 -14.27
N PRO A 62 8.12 8.63 -13.43
CA PRO A 62 7.41 7.52 -12.82
C PRO A 62 6.35 8.04 -11.84
N SER A 63 5.20 7.37 -11.79
CA SER A 63 4.22 7.64 -10.74
C SER A 63 4.69 7.03 -9.42
N ARG A 64 4.41 7.71 -8.30
CA ARG A 64 4.89 7.33 -6.97
C ARG A 64 3.75 7.15 -5.99
N LEU A 65 3.76 6.03 -5.27
CA LEU A 65 2.83 5.72 -4.18
C LEU A 65 3.47 6.04 -2.84
N TYR A 66 2.82 6.88 -2.06
CA TYR A 66 3.22 7.22 -0.71
C TYR A 66 2.26 6.59 0.32
N ALA A 67 2.80 6.16 1.45
CA ALA A 67 2.05 5.78 2.64
C ALA A 67 1.27 6.98 3.18
N ARG A 68 0.47 6.75 4.23
CA ARG A 68 -0.16 7.86 4.94
C ARG A 68 0.90 8.75 5.61
N ALA A 69 0.62 10.05 5.67
CA ALA A 69 1.41 10.96 6.48
C ALA A 69 1.15 10.66 7.96
N LEU A 70 2.21 10.51 8.77
CA LEU A 70 2.04 10.31 10.21
C LEU A 70 1.58 11.62 10.84
N ARG A 71 0.37 11.60 11.42
CA ARG A 71 -0.19 12.72 12.16
C ARG A 71 0.19 12.60 13.64
N LEU A 72 0.87 13.61 14.16
CA LEU A 72 1.26 13.76 15.54
C LEU A 72 0.34 14.74 16.25
N GLU A 73 -0.01 14.45 17.50
CA GLU A 73 -0.84 15.31 18.35
C GLU A 73 -0.33 15.28 19.78
N ALA A 74 -0.56 16.36 20.53
CA ALA A 74 -0.25 16.39 21.96
C ALA A 74 -1.04 15.30 22.70
N GLY A 75 -0.37 14.61 23.63
CA GLY A 75 -0.90 13.50 24.40
C GLY A 75 -0.75 12.12 23.75
N MET A 76 -0.36 12.05 22.47
CA MET A 76 -0.09 10.78 21.78
C MET A 76 1.09 10.06 22.40
N GLN A 77 0.98 8.74 22.55
CA GLN A 77 2.12 7.88 22.89
C GLN A 77 2.90 7.50 21.63
N ILE A 78 4.22 7.68 21.65
CA ILE A 78 5.14 7.38 20.56
C ILE A 78 6.49 6.92 21.11
N ASP A 79 7.01 5.82 20.55
CA ASP A 79 8.40 5.39 20.79
C ASP A 79 9.34 6.38 20.06
N PRO A 80 10.19 7.15 20.79
CA PRO A 80 11.11 8.10 20.18
C PRO A 80 12.10 7.42 19.21
N ASP A 81 12.51 6.20 19.50
CA ASP A 81 13.42 5.47 18.63
C ASP A 81 12.70 5.00 17.36
N ALA A 82 11.42 4.62 17.45
CA ALA A 82 10.59 4.34 16.27
C ALA A 82 10.39 5.57 15.40
N LEU A 83 10.19 6.74 16.01
CA LEU A 83 10.11 8.01 15.31
C LEU A 83 11.42 8.31 14.55
N VAL A 84 12.57 8.13 15.20
CA VAL A 84 13.88 8.28 14.55
C VAL A 84 14.06 7.28 13.40
N ARG A 85 13.76 5.99 13.62
CA ARG A 85 13.83 4.97 12.55
C ARG A 85 12.93 5.32 11.35
N ARG A 86 11.74 5.89 11.59
CA ARG A 86 10.87 6.37 10.51
C ARG A 86 11.51 7.53 9.76
N LEU A 87 12.03 8.53 10.47
CA LEU A 87 12.71 9.68 9.85
C LEU A 87 13.89 9.21 8.98
N GLU A 88 14.73 8.33 9.51
CA GLU A 88 15.86 7.76 8.77
C GLU A 88 15.42 6.94 7.56
N GLY A 89 14.31 6.21 7.68
CA GLY A 89 13.70 5.49 6.56
C GLY A 89 13.14 6.41 5.47
N CYS A 90 12.78 7.65 5.80
CA CYS A 90 12.42 8.72 4.87
C CYS A 90 13.65 9.52 4.39
N GLY A 91 14.87 9.06 4.71
CA GLY A 91 16.11 9.70 4.29
C GLY A 91 16.51 10.92 5.12
N TYR A 92 15.94 11.13 6.31
CA TYR A 92 16.42 12.15 7.25
C TYR A 92 17.72 11.71 7.91
N ARG A 93 18.55 12.67 8.30
CA ARG A 93 19.86 12.40 8.92
C ARG A 93 20.04 13.15 10.24
N PRO A 94 20.89 12.66 11.17
CA PRO A 94 21.29 13.45 12.32
C PRO A 94 21.87 14.80 11.88
N ALA A 95 21.42 15.87 12.54
CA ALA A 95 21.86 17.22 12.26
C ALA A 95 23.35 17.41 12.61
N PRO A 96 24.12 18.14 11.78
CA PRO A 96 25.48 18.52 12.14
C PRO A 96 25.50 19.41 13.39
N ARG A 97 26.68 19.61 13.98
CA ARG A 97 26.84 20.43 15.19
C ARG A 97 26.29 21.85 15.01
N ASP A 98 26.47 22.43 13.81
CA ASP A 98 26.24 23.86 13.54
C ASP A 98 24.85 24.22 12.95
N GLY A 99 23.83 23.36 13.05
CA GLY A 99 22.46 23.75 12.69
C GLY A 99 21.55 22.61 12.26
N LEU A 100 20.29 22.95 11.98
CA LEU A 100 19.22 22.04 11.55
C LEU A 100 18.85 22.35 10.09
N LEU A 101 19.59 21.76 9.15
CA LEU A 101 19.31 21.87 7.71
C LEU A 101 18.08 21.05 7.33
N PRO A 102 17.32 21.42 6.28
CA PRO A 102 16.19 20.61 5.81
C PRO A 102 16.58 19.15 5.59
N GLY A 103 15.73 18.22 5.98
CA GLY A 103 16.04 16.78 5.92
C GLY A 103 16.94 16.30 7.07
N THR A 104 17.15 17.11 8.10
CA THR A 104 17.91 16.69 9.30
C THR A 104 17.07 16.71 10.57
N TYR A 105 17.49 15.92 11.55
CA TYR A 105 16.85 15.85 12.85
C TYR A 105 17.88 15.89 13.98
N ARG A 106 17.47 16.34 15.16
CA ARG A 106 18.24 16.28 16.41
C ARG A 106 17.36 15.64 17.47
N ALA A 107 17.74 14.42 17.88
CA ALA A 107 17.07 13.68 18.93
C ALA A 107 17.81 13.85 20.26
N LEU A 108 17.11 14.37 21.26
CA LEU A 108 17.52 14.49 22.66
C LEU A 108 16.54 13.70 23.53
N PRO A 109 16.89 13.33 24.78
CA PRO A 109 16.04 12.48 25.62
C PRO A 109 14.60 12.98 25.85
N ARG A 110 14.38 14.30 25.78
CA ARG A 110 13.07 14.94 25.99
C ARG A 110 12.57 15.74 24.80
N GLN A 111 13.29 15.69 23.67
CA GLN A 111 12.97 16.56 22.54
C GLN A 111 13.49 15.97 21.24
N VAL A 112 12.64 15.93 20.21
CA VAL A 112 13.05 15.63 18.84
C VAL A 112 12.76 16.85 17.99
N ALA A 113 13.81 17.51 17.51
CA ALA A 113 13.72 18.63 16.58
C ALA A 113 13.98 18.14 15.16
N ILE A 114 13.13 18.51 14.21
CA ILE A 114 13.13 18.03 12.83
C ILE A 114 13.03 19.24 11.91
N SER A 115 13.99 19.41 11.02
CA SER A 115 13.90 20.39 9.95
C SER A 115 13.24 19.70 8.74
N GLN A 116 11.94 19.91 8.58
CA GLN A 116 11.12 19.18 7.62
C GLN A 116 11.41 19.63 6.19
N ARG A 117 11.39 18.67 5.26
CA ARG A 117 11.28 18.95 3.83
C ARG A 117 9.84 19.30 3.48
N ARG A 118 9.63 19.90 2.30
CA ARG A 118 8.28 19.96 1.71
C ARG A 118 7.94 18.58 1.14
N PHE A 119 6.72 18.12 1.38
CA PHE A 119 6.26 16.81 0.94
C PHE A 119 4.79 16.86 0.46
N PRO A 120 4.35 15.90 -0.39
CA PRO A 120 3.01 15.93 -0.93
C PRO A 120 1.95 15.55 0.11
N SER A 121 0.79 16.18 0.04
CA SER A 121 -0.41 15.88 0.81
C SER A 121 -1.65 15.96 -0.08
N PRO A 122 -2.83 15.46 0.35
CA PRO A 122 -4.03 15.48 -0.48
C PRO A 122 -4.46 16.90 -0.92
N ARG A 123 -3.98 17.94 -0.23
CA ARG A 123 -4.22 19.36 -0.54
C ARG A 123 -3.09 20.02 -1.33
N GLY A 124 -2.11 19.25 -1.81
CA GLY A 124 -0.88 19.75 -2.43
C GLY A 124 0.32 19.68 -1.48
N TRP A 125 1.37 20.47 -1.75
CA TRP A 125 2.60 20.46 -0.96
C TRP A 125 2.43 21.06 0.43
N THR A 126 2.91 20.37 1.46
CA THR A 126 2.92 20.81 2.86
C THR A 126 4.27 20.52 3.52
N GLY A 127 4.39 20.82 4.82
CA GLY A 127 5.65 20.71 5.56
C GLY A 127 6.60 21.87 5.28
N GLY A 128 7.89 21.63 5.44
CA GLY A 128 8.91 22.68 5.47
C GLY A 128 9.01 23.35 6.85
N GLY A 129 10.21 23.81 7.19
CA GLY A 129 10.46 24.52 8.46
C GLY A 129 10.78 23.59 9.63
N LEU A 130 10.82 24.15 10.83
CA LEU A 130 11.17 23.44 12.05
C LEU A 130 9.91 22.82 12.69
N LEU A 131 10.02 21.56 13.08
CA LEU A 131 9.06 20.88 13.96
C LEU A 131 9.82 20.38 15.19
N VAL A 132 9.40 20.82 16.36
CA VAL A 132 9.93 20.37 17.64
C VAL A 132 8.85 19.59 18.38
N ILE A 133 9.23 18.39 18.82
CA ILE A 133 8.39 17.46 19.55
C ILE A 133 8.97 17.36 20.96
N ASP A 134 8.31 17.99 21.93
CA ASP A 134 8.67 17.86 23.35
C ASP A 134 8.04 16.58 23.90
N LEU A 135 8.87 15.78 24.56
CA LEU A 135 8.53 14.45 25.04
C LEU A 135 8.64 14.37 26.57
N ALA A 136 7.65 13.70 27.16
CA ALA A 136 7.66 13.26 28.55
C ALA A 136 7.63 11.72 28.56
N GLY A 137 8.81 11.09 28.51
CA GLY A 137 8.93 9.65 28.29
C GLY A 137 8.51 9.28 26.87
N ASP A 138 7.53 8.39 26.74
CA ASP A 138 6.95 7.94 25.47
C ASP A 138 5.72 8.78 25.06
N ARG A 139 5.47 9.92 25.70
CA ARG A 139 4.30 10.76 25.42
C ARG A 139 4.69 12.12 24.85
N ILE A 140 4.00 12.54 23.79
CA ILE A 140 4.11 13.90 23.24
C ILE A 140 3.47 14.87 24.22
N GLU A 141 4.27 15.76 24.80
CA GLU A 141 3.79 16.82 25.69
C GLU A 141 3.34 18.03 24.87
N ARG A 142 4.17 18.43 23.90
CA ARG A 142 3.94 19.62 23.07
C ARG A 142 4.55 19.45 21.68
N LEU A 143 3.90 20.05 20.70
CA LEU A 143 4.41 20.23 19.34
C LEU A 143 4.57 21.73 19.11
N HIS A 144 5.68 22.19 18.55
CA HIS A 144 5.87 23.62 18.22
C HIS A 144 6.87 23.81 17.08
N ASP A 145 6.85 24.97 16.41
CA ASP A 145 7.79 25.30 15.32
C ASP A 145 9.01 26.13 15.78
N GLY A 146 9.16 26.26 17.10
CA GLY A 146 10.14 27.13 17.75
C GLY A 146 9.56 28.46 18.21
N THR A 147 8.40 28.86 17.66
CA THR A 147 7.70 30.11 18.02
C THR A 147 6.30 29.83 18.56
N GLU A 148 5.50 29.04 17.85
CA GLU A 148 4.11 28.78 18.16
C GLU A 148 3.86 27.30 18.51
N THR A 149 2.91 27.07 19.40
CA THR A 149 2.45 25.70 19.72
C THR A 149 1.49 25.21 18.64
N LEU A 150 1.79 24.04 18.10
CA LEU A 150 1.01 23.37 17.06
C LEU A 150 0.01 22.41 17.69
N ARG A 151 -1.24 22.42 17.23
CA ARG A 151 -2.24 21.42 17.66
C ARG A 151 -1.92 20.03 17.12
N THR A 152 -1.49 19.98 15.87
CA THR A 152 -1.19 18.75 15.13
C THR A 152 -0.02 19.01 14.19
N ALA A 153 0.81 18.01 13.95
CA ALA A 153 1.87 18.06 12.94
C ALA A 153 1.79 16.84 12.02
N LEU A 154 2.22 16.99 10.77
CA LEU A 154 2.36 15.87 9.83
C LEU A 154 3.83 15.60 9.57
N LEU A 155 4.22 14.33 9.52
CA LEU A 155 5.53 13.92 9.02
C LEU A 155 5.43 13.42 7.59
N GLU A 156 6.55 13.59 6.87
CA GLU A 156 6.72 13.14 5.51
C GLU A 156 6.30 11.66 5.36
N PRO A 157 5.47 11.33 4.36
CA PRO A 157 5.04 9.96 4.13
C PRO A 157 6.13 9.12 3.48
N TYR A 158 6.11 7.82 3.77
CA TYR A 158 7.05 6.86 3.23
C TYR A 158 6.78 6.56 1.74
N LEU A 159 7.80 6.50 0.88
CA LEU A 159 7.63 6.03 -0.51
C LEU A 159 7.47 4.50 -0.54
N LEU A 160 6.31 4.01 -0.92
CA LEU A 160 5.97 2.58 -0.91
C LEU A 160 6.31 1.87 -2.22
N ALA A 161 5.99 2.50 -3.34
CA ALA A 161 6.14 1.92 -4.67
C ALA A 161 6.26 3.00 -5.74
N SER A 162 6.81 2.60 -6.90
CA SER A 162 6.86 3.43 -8.10
C SER A 162 6.40 2.61 -9.30
N TRP A 163 5.71 3.25 -10.24
CA TRP A 163 5.37 2.67 -11.55
C TRP A 163 6.23 3.29 -12.63
N TYR A 164 7.03 2.45 -13.27
CA TYR A 164 7.96 2.82 -14.32
C TYR A 164 7.43 2.37 -15.69
N GLY A 165 7.82 3.08 -16.74
CA GLY A 165 7.63 2.66 -18.12
C GLY A 165 8.46 1.42 -18.50
N PRO A 166 8.34 0.93 -19.74
CA PRO A 166 8.99 -0.30 -20.22
C PRO A 166 10.51 -0.31 -20.06
N GLU A 167 11.14 0.87 -20.14
CA GLU A 167 12.59 1.03 -20.01
C GLU A 167 13.06 1.10 -18.54
N LEU A 168 12.14 1.02 -17.57
CA LEU A 168 12.41 1.07 -16.13
C LEU A 168 13.29 2.26 -15.73
N ARG A 169 12.98 3.46 -16.23
CA ARG A 169 13.76 4.68 -15.95
C ARG A 169 13.17 5.42 -14.75
N ASP A 170 14.00 5.74 -13.76
CA ASP A 170 13.64 6.70 -12.72
C ASP A 170 14.25 8.06 -13.02
N ARG A 171 13.49 9.10 -12.70
CA ARG A 171 13.85 10.50 -12.87
C ARG A 171 13.30 11.32 -11.71
N VAL A 172 14.10 12.27 -11.28
CA VAL A 172 13.70 13.31 -10.33
C VAL A 172 14.29 14.60 -10.85
N PRO A 173 13.49 15.47 -11.50
CA PRO A 173 13.97 16.74 -11.98
C PRO A 173 14.52 17.58 -10.83
N VAL A 174 15.70 18.16 -11.02
CA VAL A 174 16.33 19.06 -10.04
C VAL A 174 16.72 20.36 -10.75
N PRO A 175 16.24 21.52 -10.29
CA PRO A 175 16.73 22.81 -10.75
C PRO A 175 18.24 22.93 -10.55
N LEU A 176 18.95 23.56 -11.50
CA LEU A 176 20.42 23.64 -11.45
C LEU A 176 20.94 24.39 -10.22
N ASP A 177 20.18 25.36 -9.74
CA ASP A 177 20.43 26.14 -8.52
C ASP A 177 20.26 25.33 -7.23
N GLU A 178 19.47 24.25 -7.26
CA GLU A 178 19.39 23.30 -6.16
C GLU A 178 20.51 22.24 -6.19
N ILE A 179 21.25 22.12 -7.30
CA ILE A 179 22.36 21.18 -7.40
C ILE A 179 23.60 21.75 -6.67
N PRO A 180 24.22 21.01 -5.72
CA PRO A 180 25.36 21.51 -4.99
C PRO A 180 26.53 21.87 -5.90
N ARG A 181 27.18 23.00 -5.60
CA ARG A 181 28.37 23.47 -6.33
C ARG A 181 29.46 22.40 -6.38
N ASP A 182 29.64 21.65 -5.29
CA ASP A 182 30.61 20.57 -5.21
C ASP A 182 30.34 19.48 -6.27
N LEU A 183 29.08 19.14 -6.54
CA LEU A 183 28.74 18.17 -7.58
C LEU A 183 29.01 18.73 -8.97
N VAL A 184 28.58 19.97 -9.24
CA VAL A 184 28.86 20.62 -10.53
C VAL A 184 30.37 20.61 -10.80
N GLN A 185 31.16 21.05 -9.82
CA GLN A 185 32.62 21.06 -9.92
C GLN A 185 33.21 19.65 -10.08
N ALA A 186 32.72 18.66 -9.35
CA ALA A 186 33.19 17.28 -9.46
C ALA A 186 32.92 16.69 -10.85
N VAL A 187 31.73 16.93 -11.42
CA VAL A 187 31.37 16.48 -12.78
C VAL A 187 32.25 17.17 -13.82
N LEU A 188 32.41 18.49 -13.74
CA LEU A 188 33.28 19.23 -14.65
C LEU A 188 34.73 18.77 -14.53
N ALA A 189 35.26 18.62 -13.32
CA ALA A 189 36.61 18.12 -13.12
C ALA A 189 36.80 16.70 -13.69
N ALA A 190 35.78 15.84 -13.58
CA ALA A 190 35.83 14.46 -14.04
C ALA A 190 35.70 14.31 -15.57
N GLU A 191 34.85 15.13 -16.20
CA GLU A 191 34.42 14.97 -17.59
C GLU A 191 34.94 16.08 -18.52
N ASP A 192 34.89 17.35 -18.10
CA ASP A 192 35.20 18.52 -18.95
C ASP A 192 35.50 19.78 -18.11
N ASP A 193 36.76 19.96 -17.70
CA ASP A 193 37.18 21.05 -16.79
C ASP A 193 37.20 22.42 -17.48
N GLY A 194 37.24 22.45 -18.81
CA GLY A 194 37.18 23.65 -19.64
C GLY A 194 35.80 23.92 -20.24
N PHE A 195 34.74 23.27 -19.74
CA PHE A 195 33.40 23.31 -20.34
C PHE A 195 32.90 24.72 -20.65
N PHE A 196 33.12 25.69 -19.77
CA PHE A 196 32.66 27.07 -19.97
C PHE A 196 33.52 27.89 -20.94
N GLU A 197 34.69 27.37 -21.35
CA GLU A 197 35.68 28.11 -22.14
C GLU A 197 35.57 27.83 -23.64
N HIS A 198 35.02 26.67 -24.05
CA HIS A 198 34.99 26.26 -25.45
C HIS A 198 33.56 26.14 -26.04
N PRO A 199 33.36 26.37 -27.36
CA PRO A 199 32.04 26.28 -28.00
C PRO A 199 31.73 24.84 -28.44
N GLY A 200 31.48 23.94 -27.49
CA GLY A 200 31.11 22.54 -27.75
C GLY A 200 32.24 21.58 -28.16
N LEU A 201 33.38 22.08 -28.65
CA LEU A 201 34.56 21.27 -28.99
C LEU A 201 35.81 21.80 -28.28
N SER A 202 36.53 20.91 -27.58
CA SER A 202 37.78 21.26 -26.91
C SER A 202 38.98 20.94 -27.83
N LEU A 203 39.54 21.97 -28.47
CA LEU A 203 40.73 21.83 -29.33
C LEU A 203 41.94 21.30 -28.55
N SER A 204 42.14 21.81 -27.34
CA SER A 204 43.20 21.35 -26.43
C SER A 204 42.94 19.91 -25.95
N GLY A 205 41.68 19.53 -25.71
CA GLY A 205 41.30 18.15 -25.38
C GLY A 205 41.54 17.15 -26.51
N ILE A 206 41.22 17.54 -27.75
CA ILE A 206 41.48 16.73 -28.96
C ILE A 206 42.99 16.55 -29.17
N ALA A 207 43.77 17.64 -29.11
CA ALA A 207 45.22 17.60 -29.27
C ALA A 207 45.90 16.74 -28.18
N ARG A 208 45.45 16.88 -26.92
CA ARG A 208 45.94 16.08 -25.79
C ARG A 208 45.66 14.59 -25.99
N ALA A 209 44.42 14.25 -26.37
CA ALA A 209 44.02 12.86 -26.62
C ALA A 209 44.83 12.22 -27.75
N LEU A 210 45.06 12.96 -28.85
CA LEU A 210 45.89 12.51 -29.98
C LEU A 210 47.33 12.24 -29.53
N TRP A 211 47.93 13.16 -28.78
CA TRP A 211 49.28 13.03 -28.26
C TRP A 211 49.45 11.83 -27.32
N THR A 212 48.51 11.61 -26.39
CA THR A 212 48.54 10.45 -25.49
C THR A 212 48.35 9.11 -26.21
N ASN A 213 47.53 9.06 -27.26
CA ASN A 213 47.33 7.85 -28.05
C ASN A 213 48.56 7.48 -28.88
N LEU A 214 49.34 8.48 -29.34
CA LEU A 214 50.55 8.27 -30.15
C LEU A 214 51.77 7.78 -29.34
N ARG A 215 51.82 8.02 -28.02
CA ARG A 215 52.96 7.63 -27.15
C ARG A 215 52.88 6.23 -26.53
N GLY A 216 51.85 5.44 -26.83
CA GLY A 216 51.76 4.02 -26.49
C GLY A 216 51.24 3.70 -25.08
N GLY A 217 50.12 2.96 -25.03
CA GLY A 217 49.69 2.14 -23.89
C GLY A 217 48.34 2.49 -23.26
N THR A 218 47.25 1.93 -23.81
CA THR A 218 45.83 2.00 -23.39
C THR A 218 45.15 3.37 -23.47
N VAL A 219 44.02 3.42 -24.18
CA VAL A 219 43.15 4.62 -24.32
C VAL A 219 42.63 5.04 -22.94
N ARG A 220 43.33 5.96 -22.26
CA ARG A 220 43.03 6.36 -20.87
C ARG A 220 42.24 7.66 -20.71
N GLN A 221 42.21 8.55 -21.70
CA GLN A 221 41.40 9.79 -21.69
C GLN A 221 40.72 10.03 -23.04
N GLY A 222 39.39 10.21 -23.03
CA GLY A 222 38.63 10.60 -24.22
C GLY A 222 38.55 12.12 -24.31
N GLY A 223 38.97 12.72 -25.43
CA GLY A 223 38.90 14.17 -25.65
C GLY A 223 37.50 14.67 -26.03
N SER A 224 36.43 14.05 -25.52
CA SER A 224 35.05 14.46 -25.84
C SER A 224 34.50 15.40 -24.77
N THR A 225 33.87 16.49 -25.18
CA THR A 225 33.27 17.50 -24.29
C THR A 225 31.97 17.02 -23.68
N LEU A 226 31.50 17.71 -22.63
CA LEU A 226 30.21 17.40 -21.98
C LEU A 226 29.04 17.53 -22.97
N THR A 227 29.03 18.56 -23.82
CA THR A 227 28.01 18.75 -24.87
C THR A 227 28.03 17.62 -25.89
N GLN A 228 29.22 17.16 -26.29
CA GLN A 228 29.37 15.99 -27.16
C GLN A 228 28.78 14.72 -26.53
N GLN A 229 29.03 14.51 -25.23
CA GLN A 229 28.42 13.40 -24.51
C GLN A 229 26.89 13.51 -24.44
N LEU A 230 26.35 14.69 -24.15
CA LEU A 230 24.91 14.95 -24.12
C LEU A 230 24.26 14.57 -25.45
N VAL A 231 24.77 15.13 -26.55
CA VAL A 231 24.28 14.87 -27.91
C VAL A 231 24.35 13.39 -28.27
N LYS A 232 25.47 12.73 -27.96
CA LYS A 232 25.66 11.30 -28.20
C LYS A 232 24.59 10.47 -27.50
N ASN A 233 24.26 10.79 -26.26
CA ASN A 233 23.30 10.03 -25.47
C ASN A 233 21.83 10.37 -25.81
N ARG A 234 21.57 11.59 -26.30
CA ARG A 234 20.21 12.06 -26.59
C ARG A 234 19.74 11.75 -28.02
N PHE A 235 20.62 11.89 -29.01
CA PHE A 235 20.24 11.94 -30.42
C PHE A 235 20.86 10.86 -31.30
N LEU A 236 21.96 10.25 -30.87
CA LEU A 236 22.76 9.37 -31.72
C LEU A 236 22.70 7.91 -31.25
N SER A 237 22.90 6.98 -32.18
CA SER A 237 22.97 5.56 -31.90
C SER A 237 24.31 5.17 -31.24
N ALA A 238 24.35 3.97 -30.65
CA ALA A 238 25.52 3.45 -29.95
C ALA A 238 26.70 3.05 -30.88
N GLU A 239 26.50 3.04 -32.19
CA GLU A 239 27.50 2.60 -33.19
C GLU A 239 28.81 3.40 -33.11
N ARG A 240 29.96 2.75 -33.27
CA ARG A 240 31.27 3.42 -33.18
C ARG A 240 31.84 3.70 -34.58
N THR A 241 31.24 4.64 -35.31
CA THR A 241 31.71 5.08 -36.64
C THR A 241 32.28 6.50 -36.62
N LEU A 242 33.22 6.79 -37.53
CA LEU A 242 33.77 8.13 -37.74
C LEU A 242 32.69 9.11 -38.20
N GLU A 243 31.76 8.65 -39.03
CA GLU A 243 30.61 9.44 -39.48
C GLU A 243 29.75 9.89 -38.30
N ARG A 244 29.41 8.96 -37.38
CA ARG A 244 28.69 9.33 -36.15
C ARG A 244 29.46 10.37 -35.35
N LYS A 245 30.79 10.24 -35.24
CA LYS A 245 31.60 11.20 -34.47
C LYS A 245 31.60 12.60 -35.09
N LEU A 246 31.55 12.70 -36.42
CA LEU A 246 31.37 13.97 -37.12
C LEU A 246 29.98 14.57 -36.85
N ARG A 247 28.92 13.73 -36.90
CA ARG A 247 27.55 14.15 -36.56
C ARG A 247 27.44 14.65 -35.12
N GLU A 248 28.10 13.98 -34.17
CA GLU A 248 28.19 14.38 -32.76
C GLU A 248 28.85 15.75 -32.61
N ALA A 249 29.96 16.00 -33.30
CA ALA A 249 30.66 17.29 -33.27
C ALA A 249 29.80 18.44 -33.83
N LEU A 250 29.13 18.23 -34.97
CA LEU A 250 28.26 19.23 -35.60
C LEU A 250 27.04 19.55 -34.71
N LEU A 251 26.38 18.52 -34.17
CA LEU A 251 25.25 18.69 -33.26
C LEU A 251 25.67 19.38 -31.96
N ALA A 252 26.84 19.05 -31.40
CA ALA A 252 27.35 19.70 -30.20
C ALA A 252 27.55 21.21 -30.43
N LEU A 253 28.11 21.60 -31.58
CA LEU A 253 28.25 23.00 -31.94
C LEU A 253 26.88 23.70 -32.07
N PHE A 254 25.90 23.06 -32.71
CA PHE A 254 24.56 23.65 -32.86
C PHE A 254 23.78 23.74 -31.55
N VAL A 255 23.96 22.80 -30.63
CA VAL A 255 23.41 22.89 -29.27
C VAL A 255 23.99 24.11 -28.55
N GLU A 256 25.30 24.32 -28.62
CA GLU A 256 25.99 25.44 -27.96
C GLU A 256 25.67 26.81 -28.55
N LEU A 257 25.26 26.86 -29.82
CA LEU A 257 24.76 28.08 -30.46
C LEU A 257 23.31 28.42 -30.07
N ARG A 258 22.56 27.45 -29.54
CA ARG A 258 21.13 27.59 -29.24
C ARG A 258 20.80 27.68 -27.76
N TYR A 259 21.61 27.04 -26.91
CA TYR A 259 21.37 26.93 -25.48
C TYR A 259 22.53 27.50 -24.70
N GLU A 260 22.23 28.14 -23.58
CA GLU A 260 23.26 28.60 -22.67
C GLU A 260 23.98 27.42 -22.00
N LYS A 261 25.26 27.61 -21.65
CA LYS A 261 26.08 26.60 -20.94
C LYS A 261 25.39 26.05 -19.69
N ARG A 262 24.72 26.91 -18.93
CA ARG A 262 23.98 26.52 -17.73
C ARG A 262 22.83 25.59 -18.07
N GLU A 263 22.11 25.87 -19.14
CA GLU A 263 21.00 25.01 -19.59
C GLU A 263 21.50 23.66 -20.12
N ILE A 264 22.58 23.64 -20.90
CA ILE A 264 23.22 22.41 -21.37
C ILE A 264 23.65 21.54 -20.18
N LEU A 265 24.28 22.14 -19.17
CA LEU A 265 24.70 21.46 -17.96
C LEU A 265 23.51 20.91 -17.17
N ARG A 266 22.43 21.70 -17.01
CA ARG A 266 21.19 21.26 -16.37
C ARG A 266 20.62 20.02 -17.08
N ILE A 267 20.44 20.09 -18.40
CA ILE A 267 19.90 18.99 -19.19
C ILE A 267 20.79 17.75 -19.06
N TYR A 268 22.12 17.93 -19.16
CA TYR A 268 23.06 16.82 -18.98
C TYR A 268 22.93 16.14 -17.61
N LEU A 269 22.92 16.92 -16.53
CA LEU A 269 22.84 16.39 -15.17
C LEU A 269 21.50 15.69 -14.90
N ASP A 270 20.42 16.08 -15.59
CA ASP A 270 19.08 15.50 -15.46
C ASP A 270 18.83 14.31 -16.40
N SER A 271 19.57 14.22 -17.52
CA SER A 271 19.34 13.20 -18.55
C SER A 271 20.37 12.07 -18.60
N ILE A 272 21.55 12.25 -18.01
CA ILE A 272 22.61 11.23 -18.09
C ILE A 272 22.28 9.99 -17.27
N PHE A 273 22.75 8.83 -17.72
CA PHE A 273 22.61 7.57 -16.98
C PHE A 273 23.65 7.48 -15.87
N TRP A 274 23.21 7.41 -14.62
CA TRP A 274 24.08 7.34 -13.42
C TRP A 274 24.29 5.91 -12.92
N GLY A 275 23.72 4.91 -13.58
CA GLY A 275 23.86 3.51 -13.21
C GLY A 275 22.55 2.86 -12.82
N LYS A 276 22.69 1.62 -12.36
CA LYS A 276 21.59 0.70 -12.09
C LYS A 276 21.91 -0.11 -10.82
N PRO A 277 21.55 0.37 -9.62
CA PRO A 277 21.79 -0.33 -8.37
C PRO A 277 20.78 -1.46 -8.11
N GLY A 278 19.68 -1.50 -8.85
CA GLY A 278 18.62 -2.50 -8.77
C GLY A 278 18.01 -2.79 -10.15
N PRO A 279 16.69 -3.01 -10.26
CA PRO A 279 16.06 -3.25 -11.56
C PRO A 279 15.90 -1.98 -12.41
N VAL A 280 16.06 -0.81 -11.79
CA VAL A 280 15.73 0.51 -12.35
C VAL A 280 16.97 1.24 -12.88
N ASN A 281 16.83 1.88 -14.05
CA ASN A 281 17.84 2.74 -14.66
C ASN A 281 17.73 4.16 -14.09
N LEU A 282 18.80 4.64 -13.47
CA LEU A 282 18.83 5.97 -12.87
C LEU A 282 19.20 7.00 -13.93
N MET A 283 18.24 7.85 -14.27
CA MET A 283 18.41 8.95 -15.20
C MET A 283 18.37 10.25 -14.40
N GLY A 284 19.45 11.01 -14.47
CA GLY A 284 19.57 12.27 -13.76
C GLY A 284 20.06 12.19 -12.31
N VAL A 285 20.62 13.30 -11.85
CA VAL A 285 21.24 13.43 -10.52
C VAL A 285 20.25 13.23 -9.39
N GLY A 286 19.01 13.70 -9.54
CA GLY A 286 18.00 13.58 -8.48
C GLY A 286 17.65 12.12 -8.18
N ALA A 287 17.50 11.29 -9.23
CA ALA A 287 17.30 9.85 -9.08
C ALA A 287 18.55 9.18 -8.50
N ALA A 288 19.74 9.60 -8.92
CA ALA A 288 21.01 9.08 -8.40
C ALA A 288 21.18 9.36 -6.90
N ALA A 289 20.95 10.59 -6.45
CA ALA A 289 21.07 10.98 -5.05
C ALA A 289 20.13 10.16 -4.14
N ARG A 290 18.88 9.98 -4.56
CA ARG A 290 17.91 9.15 -3.84
C ARG A 290 18.30 7.68 -3.84
N ALA A 291 18.77 7.14 -4.97
CA ALA A 291 19.08 5.73 -5.08
C ALA A 291 20.37 5.32 -4.34
N TYR A 292 21.41 6.14 -4.41
CA TYR A 292 22.69 5.83 -3.78
C TYR A 292 22.73 6.24 -2.29
N PHE A 293 22.07 7.34 -1.91
CA PHE A 293 22.26 7.96 -0.59
C PHE A 293 20.96 8.21 0.19
N ASP A 294 19.80 7.92 -0.41
CA ASP A 294 18.46 8.15 0.15
C ASP A 294 18.24 9.62 0.58
N LYS A 295 18.65 10.56 -0.26
CA LYS A 295 18.44 11.99 -0.02
C LYS A 295 18.27 12.81 -1.31
N PRO A 296 17.71 14.04 -1.22
CA PRO A 296 17.68 14.99 -2.32
C PRO A 296 19.09 15.33 -2.81
N ALA A 297 19.22 15.64 -4.11
CA ALA A 297 20.49 16.05 -4.70
C ALA A 297 21.09 17.30 -4.03
N ALA A 298 20.24 18.22 -3.58
CA ALA A 298 20.63 19.44 -2.87
C ALA A 298 21.40 19.19 -1.55
N GLU A 299 21.25 18.00 -0.97
CA GLU A 299 21.85 17.63 0.31
C GLU A 299 23.17 16.83 0.13
N LEU A 300 23.65 16.61 -1.10
CA LEU A 300 24.89 15.87 -1.35
C LEU A 300 26.11 16.61 -0.78
N ASP A 301 26.96 15.88 -0.07
CA ASP A 301 28.26 16.38 0.37
C ASP A 301 29.34 16.20 -0.70
N LEU A 302 30.54 16.73 -0.45
CA LEU A 302 31.66 16.66 -1.39
C LEU A 302 32.10 15.23 -1.72
N ALA A 303 32.07 14.31 -0.75
CA ALA A 303 32.52 12.93 -0.95
C ALA A 303 31.52 12.15 -1.82
N GLU A 304 30.24 12.32 -1.54
CA GLU A 304 29.13 11.74 -2.32
C GLU A 304 29.08 12.35 -3.73
N ALA A 305 29.28 13.67 -3.86
CA ALA A 305 29.37 14.37 -5.12
C ALA A 305 30.49 13.84 -6.03
N ALA A 306 31.70 13.71 -5.47
CA ALA A 306 32.84 13.12 -6.18
C ALA A 306 32.61 11.65 -6.56
N LEU A 307 31.88 10.89 -5.73
CA LEU A 307 31.53 9.51 -6.03
C LEU A 307 30.59 9.45 -7.23
N LEU A 308 29.49 10.21 -7.22
CA LEU A 308 28.54 10.25 -8.33
C LEU A 308 29.20 10.70 -9.63
N ALA A 309 29.99 11.78 -9.61
CA ALA A 309 30.74 12.25 -10.77
C ALA A 309 31.67 11.16 -11.33
N GLY A 310 32.27 10.35 -10.46
CA GLY A 310 33.10 9.22 -10.84
C GLY A 310 32.35 8.14 -11.60
N ILE A 311 31.10 7.88 -11.23
CA ILE A 311 30.28 6.80 -11.80
C ILE A 311 29.91 7.08 -13.27
N ILE A 312 29.69 8.34 -13.65
CA ILE A 312 29.20 8.76 -15.00
C ILE A 312 29.99 8.11 -16.14
N ARG A 313 31.32 8.11 -16.04
CA ARG A 313 32.21 7.60 -17.10
C ARG A 313 31.98 6.12 -17.41
N ALA A 314 31.75 5.31 -16.38
CA ALA A 314 31.59 3.86 -16.53
C ALA A 314 30.67 3.30 -15.42
N PRO A 315 29.34 3.53 -15.50
CA PRO A 315 28.44 3.28 -14.38
C PRO A 315 28.38 1.81 -13.92
N ALA A 316 28.64 0.87 -14.83
CA ALA A 316 28.68 -0.55 -14.50
C ALA A 316 30.00 -0.97 -13.81
N GLU A 317 31.14 -0.42 -14.24
CA GLU A 317 32.48 -0.79 -13.75
C GLU A 317 32.86 -0.03 -12.47
N LEU A 318 32.28 1.15 -12.27
CA LEU A 318 32.50 2.02 -11.12
C LEU A 318 31.32 1.99 -10.14
N SER A 319 30.46 0.97 -10.26
CA SER A 319 29.34 0.78 -9.35
C SER A 319 29.84 0.50 -7.93
N PRO A 320 29.51 1.34 -6.93
CA PRO A 320 29.96 1.15 -5.54
C PRO A 320 29.40 -0.13 -4.90
N TYR A 321 28.32 -0.70 -5.46
CA TYR A 321 27.72 -1.95 -5.00
C TYR A 321 28.45 -3.20 -5.51
N ARG A 322 29.06 -3.12 -6.70
CA ARG A 322 29.73 -4.26 -7.33
C ARG A 322 31.25 -4.19 -7.19
N ARG A 323 31.83 -2.99 -7.22
CA ARG A 323 33.26 -2.73 -7.19
C ARG A 323 33.57 -1.52 -6.29
N PRO A 324 33.37 -1.64 -4.96
CA PRO A 324 33.52 -0.53 -4.03
C PRO A 324 34.92 0.08 -4.06
N GLU A 325 35.97 -0.74 -4.15
CA GLU A 325 37.37 -0.26 -4.21
C GLU A 325 37.65 0.59 -5.45
N ALA A 326 37.15 0.17 -6.61
CA ALA A 326 37.31 0.94 -7.86
C ALA A 326 36.55 2.26 -7.81
N ALA A 327 35.34 2.26 -7.25
CA ALA A 327 34.54 3.46 -7.04
C ALA A 327 35.22 4.43 -6.06
N LEU A 328 35.79 3.91 -4.97
CA LEU A 328 36.54 4.67 -3.97
C LEU A 328 37.79 5.32 -4.57
N ALA A 329 38.59 4.54 -5.31
CA ALA A 329 39.78 5.03 -5.99
C ALA A 329 39.42 6.14 -6.99
N ARG A 330 38.34 5.96 -7.77
CA ARG A 330 37.88 6.96 -8.73
C ARG A 330 37.39 8.24 -8.03
N ARG A 331 36.62 8.12 -6.95
CA ARG A 331 36.20 9.27 -6.13
C ARG A 331 37.41 10.07 -5.65
N ASN A 332 38.42 9.39 -5.10
CA ASN A 332 39.61 10.05 -4.57
C ASN A 332 40.42 10.76 -5.67
N GLN A 333 40.53 10.16 -6.86
CA GLN A 333 41.15 10.82 -8.03
C GLN A 333 40.43 12.11 -8.45
N ILE A 334 39.08 12.16 -8.34
CA ILE A 334 38.31 13.37 -8.63
C ILE A 334 38.57 14.42 -7.56
N LEU A 335 38.62 14.03 -6.28
CA LEU A 335 38.98 14.94 -5.19
C LEU A 335 40.39 15.54 -5.38
N ASP A 336 41.37 14.73 -5.77
CA ASP A 336 42.72 15.20 -6.14
C ASP A 336 42.68 16.22 -7.27
N ARG A 337 41.86 15.95 -8.29
CA ARG A 337 41.71 16.84 -9.44
C ARG A 337 41.05 18.16 -9.05
N LEU A 338 40.08 18.16 -8.14
CA LEU A 338 39.46 19.38 -7.60
C LEU A 338 40.47 20.25 -6.86
N VAL A 339 41.39 19.64 -6.10
CA VAL A 339 42.49 20.36 -5.43
C VAL A 339 43.48 20.91 -6.45
N ALA A 340 43.87 20.12 -7.46
CA ALA A 340 44.78 20.55 -8.52
C ALA A 340 44.24 21.75 -9.32
N LEU A 341 42.92 21.79 -9.55
CA LEU A 341 42.21 22.92 -10.17
C LEU A 341 41.98 24.11 -9.22
N ARG A 342 42.35 23.98 -7.94
CA ARG A 342 42.12 24.95 -6.86
C ARG A 342 40.63 25.28 -6.65
N TRP A 343 39.75 24.34 -6.95
CA TRP A 343 38.31 24.50 -6.76
C TRP A 343 37.86 24.12 -5.34
N VAL A 344 38.64 23.27 -4.66
CA VAL A 344 38.41 22.83 -3.28
C VAL A 344 39.73 22.87 -2.51
N ALA A 345 39.68 23.24 -1.23
CA ALA A 345 40.84 23.24 -0.33
C ALA A 345 41.32 21.81 -0.02
N SER A 346 42.64 21.65 0.16
CA SER A 346 43.27 20.34 0.37
C SER A 346 42.71 19.64 1.62
N GLU A 347 42.49 20.38 2.71
CA GLU A 347 42.00 19.85 3.98
C GLU A 347 40.60 19.26 3.84
N ARG A 348 39.72 19.95 3.10
CA ARG A 348 38.34 19.50 2.82
C ARG A 348 38.33 18.26 1.93
N ALA A 349 39.25 18.19 0.96
CA ALA A 349 39.40 17.02 0.10
C ALA A 349 39.92 15.80 0.87
N GLU A 350 40.90 15.97 1.77
CA GLU A 350 41.39 14.87 2.63
C GLU A 350 40.31 14.36 3.58
N ALA A 351 39.53 15.26 4.19
CA ALA A 351 38.37 14.86 5.00
C ALA A 351 37.34 14.05 4.18
N ALA A 352 37.06 14.47 2.94
CA ALA A 352 36.17 13.75 2.03
C ALA A 352 36.74 12.38 1.58
N LYS A 353 38.06 12.26 1.42
CA LYS A 353 38.72 10.97 1.12
C LYS A 353 38.64 10.00 2.29
N ALA A 354 38.71 10.50 3.53
CA ALA A 354 38.60 9.70 4.73
C ALA A 354 37.16 9.19 4.99
N ALA A 355 36.15 9.88 4.44
CA ALA A 355 34.76 9.45 4.56
C ALA A 355 34.51 8.11 3.84
N PRO A 356 33.63 7.24 4.38
CA PRO A 356 33.21 6.02 3.70
C PRO A 356 32.43 6.36 2.41
N LEU A 357 32.20 5.36 1.55
CA LEU A 357 31.39 5.57 0.33
C LEU A 357 29.95 6.02 0.63
N GLY A 358 29.42 5.73 1.82
CA GLY A 358 28.12 6.23 2.28
C GLY A 358 26.90 5.67 1.53
N VAL A 359 27.08 4.68 0.64
CA VAL A 359 25.98 4.12 -0.17
C VAL A 359 25.01 3.29 0.67
N ARG A 360 23.70 3.48 0.43
CA ARG A 360 22.63 2.75 1.10
C ARG A 360 22.38 1.38 0.47
N ALA A 361 21.86 0.44 1.25
CA ALA A 361 21.58 -0.93 0.80
C ALA A 361 20.63 -0.98 -0.42
N THR A 362 20.77 -2.05 -1.20
CA THR A 362 20.05 -2.24 -2.46
C THR A 362 18.56 -2.56 -2.22
N GLY A 363 17.74 -1.51 -2.18
CA GLY A 363 16.27 -1.60 -2.07
C GLY A 363 15.51 -0.59 -2.95
N TYR A 364 16.24 0.24 -3.71
CA TYR A 364 15.66 1.30 -4.52
C TYR A 364 14.75 0.74 -5.62
N GLY A 365 13.55 1.33 -5.75
CA GLY A 365 12.53 0.91 -6.71
C GLY A 365 11.81 -0.40 -6.37
N GLN A 366 12.07 -1.01 -5.20
CA GLN A 366 11.28 -2.15 -4.74
C GLN A 366 9.90 -1.70 -4.25
N ASN A 367 8.88 -2.49 -4.59
CA ASN A 367 7.53 -2.30 -4.10
C ASN A 367 7.39 -2.94 -2.71
N ARG A 368 7.16 -2.11 -1.69
CA ARG A 368 7.10 -2.53 -0.28
C ARG A 368 5.74 -3.10 0.13
N ALA A 369 4.70 -2.85 -0.64
CA ALA A 369 3.35 -3.33 -0.39
C ALA A 369 2.66 -3.69 -1.71
N PRO A 370 3.09 -4.76 -2.40
CA PRO A 370 2.71 -4.98 -3.79
C PRO A 370 1.22 -5.33 -3.99
N PHE A 371 0.61 -6.10 -3.08
CA PHE A 371 -0.84 -6.33 -3.10
C PHE A 371 -1.63 -5.03 -2.91
N PHE A 372 -1.20 -4.18 -1.97
CA PHE A 372 -1.81 -2.88 -1.74
C PHE A 372 -1.65 -1.93 -2.94
N ALA A 373 -0.46 -1.90 -3.54
CA ALA A 373 -0.20 -1.10 -4.74
C ALA A 373 -1.11 -1.52 -5.91
N ALA A 374 -1.38 -2.82 -6.08
CA ALA A 374 -2.34 -3.31 -7.05
C ALA A 374 -3.78 -2.85 -6.73
N ALA A 375 -4.18 -2.89 -5.46
CA ALA A 375 -5.48 -2.38 -5.02
C ALA A 375 -5.62 -0.86 -5.26
N VAL A 376 -4.56 -0.09 -4.97
CA VAL A 376 -4.47 1.34 -5.26
C VAL A 376 -4.60 1.61 -6.75
N ALA A 377 -3.91 0.84 -7.60
CA ALA A 377 -4.01 1.00 -9.05
C ALA A 377 -5.43 0.72 -9.56
N ALA A 378 -6.10 -0.30 -9.02
CA ALA A 378 -7.50 -0.60 -9.35
C ALA A 378 -8.44 0.55 -8.90
N GLU A 379 -8.20 1.13 -7.74
CA GLU A 379 -8.97 2.28 -7.26
C GLU A 379 -8.69 3.56 -8.06
N ALA A 380 -7.44 3.82 -8.43
CA ALA A 380 -7.05 4.95 -9.29
C ALA A 380 -7.78 4.91 -10.64
N ARG A 381 -7.87 3.72 -11.26
CA ARG A 381 -8.66 3.52 -12.49
C ARG A 381 -10.14 3.84 -12.26
N ARG A 382 -10.74 3.29 -11.19
CA ARG A 382 -12.18 3.45 -10.90
C ARG A 382 -12.57 4.88 -10.52
N ARG A 383 -11.78 5.57 -9.69
CA ARG A 383 -12.12 6.88 -9.12
C ARG A 383 -11.58 8.05 -9.93
N TYR A 384 -10.46 7.90 -10.62
CA TYR A 384 -9.79 9.00 -11.33
C TYR A 384 -9.67 8.77 -12.84
N GLY A 385 -10.14 7.63 -13.37
CA GLY A 385 -10.03 7.31 -14.80
C GLY A 385 -8.59 7.07 -15.25
N ILE A 386 -7.69 6.73 -14.33
CA ILE A 386 -6.26 6.53 -14.63
C ILE A 386 -6.04 5.11 -15.13
N GLU A 387 -5.89 4.95 -16.45
CA GLU A 387 -5.71 3.63 -17.08
C GLU A 387 -4.30 3.05 -16.90
N SER A 388 -3.29 3.92 -16.84
CA SER A 388 -1.89 3.53 -16.63
C SER A 388 -1.20 4.48 -15.66
N LEU A 389 -0.51 3.90 -14.69
CA LEU A 389 0.36 4.63 -13.77
C LEU A 389 1.81 4.69 -14.25
N ALA A 390 2.20 3.84 -15.19
CA ALA A 390 3.55 3.81 -15.73
C ALA A 390 3.84 5.15 -16.41
N ASP A 391 4.88 5.83 -15.94
CA ASP A 391 5.41 7.05 -16.58
C ASP A 391 4.43 8.24 -16.67
N ALA A 392 3.34 8.20 -15.89
CA ALA A 392 2.31 9.25 -15.85
C ALA A 392 2.66 10.44 -14.93
N GLY A 393 3.76 10.37 -14.16
CA GLY A 393 4.22 11.43 -13.27
C GLY A 393 3.28 11.75 -12.10
N LEU A 394 2.44 10.79 -11.69
CA LEU A 394 1.43 11.02 -10.66
C LEU A 394 1.97 10.77 -9.25
N ILE A 395 1.44 11.51 -8.28
CA ILE A 395 1.72 11.31 -6.86
C ILE A 395 0.46 10.73 -6.22
N LEU A 396 0.50 9.46 -5.85
CA LEU A 396 -0.59 8.73 -5.23
C LEU A 396 -0.40 8.72 -3.71
N LEU A 397 -1.37 9.27 -2.99
CA LEU A 397 -1.36 9.37 -1.54
C LEU A 397 -2.35 8.37 -0.96
N SER A 398 -1.85 7.43 -0.18
CA SER A 398 -2.63 6.29 0.29
C SER A 398 -2.90 6.30 1.79
N THR A 399 -3.83 5.44 2.20
CA THR A 399 -4.23 5.26 3.59
C THR A 399 -3.33 4.30 4.38
N LEU A 400 -2.37 3.65 3.72
CA LEU A 400 -1.55 2.60 4.31
C LEU A 400 -0.69 3.16 5.46
N ASP A 401 -0.73 2.49 6.60
CA ASP A 401 0.20 2.71 7.70
C ASP A 401 1.35 1.71 7.58
N GLU A 402 2.59 2.20 7.48
CA GLU A 402 3.74 1.32 7.24
C GLU A 402 4.06 0.42 8.43
N VAL A 403 3.77 0.85 9.66
CA VAL A 403 3.96 0.05 10.87
C VAL A 403 2.93 -1.06 10.92
N GLU A 404 1.65 -0.74 10.66
CA GLU A 404 0.60 -1.75 10.59
C GLU A 404 0.83 -2.71 9.42
N GLN A 405 1.25 -2.23 8.24
CA GLN A 405 1.56 -3.09 7.09
C GLN A 405 2.71 -4.07 7.41
N ALA A 406 3.81 -3.59 7.99
CA ALA A 406 4.93 -4.44 8.36
C ALA A 406 4.52 -5.48 9.41
N ALA A 407 3.72 -5.07 10.40
CA ALA A 407 3.19 -5.98 11.42
C ALA A 407 2.26 -7.04 10.84
N ALA A 408 1.43 -6.68 9.85
CA ALA A 408 0.54 -7.59 9.15
C ALA A 408 1.32 -8.60 8.31
N ALA A 409 2.31 -8.14 7.55
CA ALA A 409 3.19 -9.02 6.77
C ALA A 409 3.92 -10.02 7.69
N ALA A 410 4.51 -9.55 8.78
CA ALA A 410 5.19 -10.41 9.77
C ALA A 410 4.22 -11.41 10.44
N ALA A 411 2.97 -11.00 10.70
CA ALA A 411 1.97 -11.88 11.28
C ALA A 411 1.53 -13.00 10.34
N VAL A 412 1.32 -12.66 9.06
CA VAL A 412 1.03 -13.64 8.02
C VAL A 412 2.21 -14.57 7.81
N GLU A 413 3.43 -14.04 7.68
CA GLU A 413 4.64 -14.84 7.47
C GLU A 413 4.87 -15.84 8.62
N THR A 414 4.91 -15.34 9.86
CA THR A 414 5.14 -16.20 11.04
C THR A 414 4.03 -17.22 11.22
N GLY A 415 2.77 -16.78 11.10
CA GLY A 415 1.62 -17.66 11.29
C GLY A 415 1.51 -18.73 10.23
N VAL A 416 1.75 -18.39 8.96
CA VAL A 416 1.77 -19.41 7.89
C VAL A 416 2.95 -20.35 8.03
N ALA A 417 4.14 -19.86 8.40
CA ALA A 417 5.29 -20.73 8.62
C ALA A 417 5.04 -21.77 9.72
N ASP A 418 4.45 -21.36 10.85
CA ASP A 418 4.04 -22.28 11.93
C ASP A 418 3.02 -23.31 11.44
N LEU A 419 1.94 -22.85 10.78
CA LEU A 419 0.88 -23.73 10.30
C LEU A 419 1.38 -24.70 9.21
N ALA A 420 2.19 -24.22 8.28
CA ALA A 420 2.80 -25.04 7.23
C ALA A 420 3.73 -26.11 7.82
N GLY A 421 4.50 -25.78 8.86
CA GLY A 421 5.35 -26.74 9.58
C GLY A 421 4.58 -27.90 10.20
N ARG A 422 3.32 -27.68 10.61
CA ARG A 422 2.46 -28.69 11.23
C ARG A 422 1.81 -29.67 10.24
N VAL A 423 1.62 -29.26 8.99
CA VAL A 423 0.95 -30.08 7.95
C VAL A 423 1.89 -30.57 6.86
N GLY A 424 3.08 -29.98 6.77
CA GLY A 424 4.02 -30.19 5.67
C GLY A 424 3.57 -29.51 4.37
N GLU A 425 4.52 -29.10 3.55
CA GLU A 425 4.25 -28.48 2.24
C GLU A 425 4.30 -29.52 1.11
N ARG A 426 3.38 -30.49 1.12
CA ARG A 426 3.17 -31.41 -0.02
C ARG A 426 2.04 -30.87 -0.91
N GLY A 427 2.39 -30.38 -2.11
CA GLY A 427 1.46 -29.81 -3.07
C GLY A 427 1.28 -28.29 -2.94
N ALA A 428 0.07 -27.78 -3.21
CA ALA A 428 -0.20 -26.34 -3.17
C ALA A 428 0.08 -25.74 -1.77
N PRO A 429 0.82 -24.62 -1.67
CA PRO A 429 1.16 -24.03 -0.37
C PRO A 429 -0.09 -23.53 0.34
N LEU A 430 -0.12 -23.69 1.67
CA LEU A 430 -1.12 -23.04 2.52
C LEU A 430 -1.00 -21.53 2.32
N GLN A 431 -2.12 -20.82 2.18
CA GLN A 431 -2.18 -19.38 2.00
C GLN A 431 -2.80 -18.71 3.21
N ALA A 432 -2.52 -17.41 3.34
CA ALA A 432 -3.21 -16.54 4.28
C ALA A 432 -3.35 -15.13 3.72
N ALA A 433 -4.31 -14.40 4.27
CA ALA A 433 -4.57 -13.01 3.95
C ALA A 433 -4.89 -12.24 5.24
N LEU A 434 -4.52 -10.96 5.27
CA LEU A 434 -4.85 -10.06 6.36
C LEU A 434 -5.16 -8.66 5.82
N VAL A 435 -6.28 -8.09 6.26
CA VAL A 435 -6.64 -6.70 5.98
C VAL A 435 -6.98 -5.99 7.29
N ALA A 436 -6.50 -4.76 7.44
CA ALA A 436 -6.83 -3.89 8.55
C ALA A 436 -7.41 -2.57 8.06
N LEU A 437 -8.50 -2.13 8.68
CA LEU A 437 -9.25 -0.92 8.32
C LEU A 437 -9.33 0.01 9.53
N ASP A 438 -9.31 1.32 9.26
CA ASP A 438 -9.82 2.32 10.18
C ASP A 438 -11.36 2.26 10.18
N PRO A 439 -12.02 1.96 11.32
CA PRO A 439 -13.47 1.83 11.36
C PRO A 439 -14.23 3.15 11.15
N LEU A 440 -13.60 4.30 11.40
CA LEU A 440 -14.24 5.61 11.26
C LEU A 440 -14.11 6.16 9.85
N THR A 441 -12.93 5.99 9.23
CA THR A 441 -12.66 6.57 7.90
C THR A 441 -12.83 5.56 6.77
N GLY A 442 -12.68 4.26 7.04
CA GLY A 442 -12.67 3.21 6.02
C GLY A 442 -11.32 3.06 5.31
N GLY A 443 -10.32 3.85 5.69
CA GLY A 443 -8.98 3.75 5.11
C GLY A 443 -8.34 2.39 5.42
N ALA A 444 -7.86 1.71 4.38
CA ALA A 444 -7.11 0.47 4.53
C ALA A 444 -5.70 0.77 5.05
N ARG A 445 -5.45 0.38 6.30
CA ARG A 445 -4.18 0.63 7.00
C ARG A 445 -3.14 -0.46 6.75
N ALA A 446 -3.59 -1.71 6.59
CA ALA A 446 -2.75 -2.84 6.20
C ALA A 446 -3.48 -3.77 5.22
N TRP A 447 -2.73 -4.36 4.30
CA TRP A 447 -3.24 -5.20 3.22
C TRP A 447 -2.20 -6.25 2.79
N VAL A 448 -2.49 -7.51 3.09
CA VAL A 448 -1.68 -8.67 2.73
C VAL A 448 -2.58 -9.66 1.98
N GLY A 449 -2.43 -9.71 0.65
CA GLY A 449 -3.25 -10.55 -0.25
C GLY A 449 -2.76 -11.98 -0.44
N GLY A 450 -1.60 -12.34 0.12
CA GLY A 450 -0.98 -13.65 -0.01
C GLY A 450 0.43 -13.67 0.57
N ARG A 451 1.08 -14.84 0.56
CA ARG A 451 2.43 -15.03 1.11
C ARG A 451 3.52 -14.32 0.32
N ASP A 452 3.47 -14.47 -1.00
CA ASP A 452 4.48 -13.91 -1.91
C ASP A 452 3.80 -13.46 -3.19
N PHE A 453 3.88 -12.14 -3.43
CA PHE A 453 3.33 -11.51 -4.62
C PHE A 453 4.03 -11.93 -5.91
N ARG A 454 5.32 -12.29 -5.84
CA ARG A 454 6.10 -12.75 -7.01
C ARG A 454 5.66 -14.14 -7.43
N ALA A 455 5.31 -14.99 -6.47
CA ALA A 455 4.78 -16.33 -6.73
C ALA A 455 3.30 -16.28 -7.18
N SER A 456 2.48 -15.40 -6.59
CA SER A 456 1.06 -15.27 -6.93
C SER A 456 0.57 -13.83 -6.75
N GLN A 457 0.07 -13.24 -7.84
CA GLN A 457 -0.54 -11.90 -7.83
C GLN A 457 -2.05 -11.93 -7.49
N PHE A 458 -2.62 -13.12 -7.23
CA PHE A 458 -4.02 -13.25 -6.85
C PHE A 458 -4.24 -12.63 -5.46
N ASP A 459 -4.97 -11.51 -5.43
CA ASP A 459 -5.19 -10.76 -4.19
C ASP A 459 -6.36 -11.35 -3.41
N ARG A 460 -6.05 -12.11 -2.37
CA ARG A 460 -7.07 -12.77 -1.56
C ARG A 460 -7.89 -11.79 -0.74
N VAL A 461 -7.44 -10.56 -0.48
CA VAL A 461 -8.26 -9.59 0.27
C VAL A 461 -9.48 -9.14 -0.54
N SER A 462 -9.29 -8.83 -1.83
CA SER A 462 -10.34 -8.25 -2.68
C SER A 462 -10.96 -9.22 -3.70
N GLN A 463 -10.20 -10.20 -4.19
CA GLN A 463 -10.60 -11.07 -5.31
C GLN A 463 -11.13 -12.41 -4.85
N MET A 464 -10.57 -12.97 -3.77
CA MET A 464 -11.00 -14.27 -3.26
C MET A 464 -12.44 -14.21 -2.75
N ARG A 465 -13.19 -15.27 -3.03
CA ARG A 465 -14.56 -15.49 -2.59
C ARG A 465 -14.59 -16.85 -1.91
N ARG A 466 -14.94 -16.85 -0.62
CA ARG A 466 -14.97 -18.04 0.23
C ARG A 466 -16.14 -17.95 1.20
N GLN A 467 -16.60 -19.10 1.67
CA GLN A 467 -17.73 -19.16 2.61
C GLN A 467 -17.39 -18.40 3.90
N ALA A 468 -18.32 -17.55 4.36
CA ALA A 468 -18.15 -16.80 5.62
C ALA A 468 -18.04 -17.74 6.82
N GLY A 469 -18.88 -18.79 6.82
CA GLY A 469 -19.11 -19.62 7.99
C GLY A 469 -19.61 -18.81 9.19
N SER A 470 -19.19 -19.21 10.39
CA SER A 470 -19.69 -18.60 11.64
C SER A 470 -19.33 -17.12 11.86
N THR A 471 -18.48 -16.49 11.03
CA THR A 471 -18.23 -15.05 11.09
C THR A 471 -19.43 -14.20 10.65
N PHE A 472 -20.42 -14.80 9.98
CA PHE A 472 -21.65 -14.13 9.57
C PHE A 472 -22.71 -14.06 10.68
N LYS A 473 -22.65 -14.95 11.68
CA LYS A 473 -23.65 -15.00 12.77
C LYS A 473 -23.92 -13.63 13.42
N PRO A 474 -22.92 -12.79 13.72
CA PRO A 474 -23.17 -11.46 14.29
C PRO A 474 -24.15 -10.60 13.49
N VAL A 475 -24.26 -10.79 12.18
CA VAL A 475 -25.25 -10.10 11.34
C VAL A 475 -26.67 -10.55 11.66
N VAL A 476 -26.89 -11.84 11.94
CA VAL A 476 -28.19 -12.38 12.36
C VAL A 476 -28.62 -11.77 13.70
N TYR A 477 -27.71 -11.74 14.68
CA TYR A 477 -27.98 -11.15 15.99
C TYR A 477 -28.15 -9.62 15.90
N ALA A 478 -27.38 -8.95 15.04
CA ALA A 478 -27.58 -7.52 14.75
C ALA A 478 -28.98 -7.25 14.23
N ALA A 479 -29.50 -8.08 13.31
CA ALA A 479 -30.85 -7.96 12.79
C ALA A 479 -31.90 -8.19 13.90
N ALA A 480 -31.69 -9.19 14.75
CA ALA A 480 -32.58 -9.47 15.88
C ALA A 480 -32.63 -8.31 16.88
N PHE A 481 -31.49 -7.70 17.21
CA PHE A 481 -31.42 -6.59 18.15
C PHE A 481 -31.96 -5.29 17.54
N ALA A 482 -31.68 -5.03 16.27
CA ALA A 482 -32.23 -3.88 15.57
C ALA A 482 -33.75 -3.95 15.41
N GLY A 483 -34.30 -5.16 15.24
CA GLY A 483 -35.75 -5.39 15.19
C GLY A 483 -36.39 -5.61 16.55
N GLU A 484 -35.63 -5.52 17.66
CA GLU A 484 -36.07 -5.84 19.02
C GLU A 484 -36.76 -7.22 19.16
N VAL A 485 -36.37 -8.18 18.32
CA VAL A 485 -36.86 -9.57 18.34
C VAL A 485 -36.26 -10.35 19.50
N ALA A 486 -35.01 -10.04 19.85
CA ALA A 486 -34.29 -10.67 20.94
C ALA A 486 -33.45 -9.65 21.71
N THR A 487 -32.98 -10.07 22.88
CA THR A 487 -31.97 -9.42 23.70
C THR A 487 -30.79 -10.38 23.89
N PRO A 488 -29.63 -9.92 24.37
CA PRO A 488 -28.52 -10.82 24.74
C PRO A 488 -28.91 -11.94 25.72
N ALA A 489 -29.91 -11.71 26.58
CA ALA A 489 -30.39 -12.67 27.57
C ALA A 489 -31.51 -13.59 27.08
N THR A 490 -32.11 -13.33 25.91
CA THR A 490 -33.20 -14.16 25.37
C THR A 490 -32.72 -15.61 25.23
N LEU A 491 -33.49 -16.54 25.79
CA LEU A 491 -33.18 -17.96 25.77
C LEU A 491 -33.66 -18.57 24.45
N ILE A 492 -32.80 -19.35 23.81
CA ILE A 492 -33.05 -19.97 22.51
C ILE A 492 -32.72 -21.46 22.62
N ALA A 493 -33.60 -22.31 22.08
CA ALA A 493 -33.41 -23.76 22.14
C ALA A 493 -32.23 -24.24 21.26
N ASP A 494 -31.23 -24.87 21.88
CA ASP A 494 -30.14 -25.60 21.25
C ASP A 494 -30.44 -27.10 21.19
N GLU A 495 -31.51 -27.44 20.46
CA GLU A 495 -32.08 -28.78 20.31
C GLU A 495 -32.26 -29.13 18.83
N PRO A 496 -32.31 -30.43 18.45
CA PRO A 496 -32.46 -30.87 17.06
C PRO A 496 -33.51 -30.06 16.28
N LEU A 497 -33.10 -29.64 15.08
CA LEU A 497 -33.94 -28.88 14.16
C LEU A 497 -34.02 -29.62 12.83
N LEU A 498 -35.24 -29.81 12.34
CA LEU A 498 -35.54 -30.38 11.04
C LEU A 498 -36.40 -29.39 10.27
N LEU A 499 -35.92 -28.91 9.13
CA LEU A 499 -36.64 -27.99 8.26
C LEU A 499 -36.92 -28.67 6.92
N GLU A 500 -38.13 -28.49 6.39
CA GLU A 500 -38.45 -28.86 5.01
C GLU A 500 -38.20 -27.69 4.07
N LEU A 501 -37.27 -27.85 3.14
CA LEU A 501 -36.86 -26.85 2.17
C LEU A 501 -37.02 -27.42 0.76
N ALA A 502 -37.99 -26.89 0.00
CA ALA A 502 -38.27 -27.32 -1.38
C ALA A 502 -38.38 -28.84 -1.55
N GLY A 503 -39.11 -29.51 -0.63
CA GLY A 503 -39.31 -30.96 -0.63
C GLY A 503 -38.10 -31.78 -0.16
N ARG A 504 -37.04 -31.14 0.37
CA ARG A 504 -35.90 -31.81 0.98
C ARG A 504 -35.80 -31.47 2.46
N GLN A 505 -35.48 -32.46 3.28
CA GLN A 505 -35.21 -32.23 4.69
C GLN A 505 -33.78 -31.72 4.90
N TRP A 506 -33.65 -30.63 5.66
CA TRP A 506 -32.38 -30.08 6.09
C TRP A 506 -32.31 -30.09 7.62
N SER A 507 -31.29 -30.75 8.16
CA SER A 507 -31.02 -30.82 9.59
C SER A 507 -29.62 -30.28 9.89
N PRO A 508 -29.49 -28.99 10.30
CA PRO A 508 -28.22 -28.42 10.71
C PRO A 508 -27.73 -29.05 12.02
N LYS A 509 -26.41 -29.14 12.20
CA LYS A 509 -25.78 -29.69 13.41
C LYS A 509 -24.80 -28.69 14.04
N ASN A 510 -24.59 -28.79 15.34
CA ASN A 510 -23.49 -28.11 16.03
C ASN A 510 -22.15 -28.78 15.68
N ASP A 511 -21.05 -28.03 15.79
CA ASP A 511 -19.70 -28.50 15.41
C ASP A 511 -19.21 -29.65 16.31
N ASP A 512 -19.59 -29.64 17.58
CA ASP A 512 -19.31 -30.70 18.56
C ASP A 512 -20.36 -31.83 18.56
N GLY A 513 -21.49 -31.65 17.88
CA GLY A 513 -22.61 -32.60 17.88
C GLY A 513 -23.44 -32.63 19.16
N GLU A 514 -23.18 -31.76 20.13
CA GLU A 514 -23.88 -31.73 21.41
C GLU A 514 -25.10 -30.78 21.37
N PHE A 515 -25.94 -30.85 22.40
CA PHE A 515 -27.10 -30.00 22.63
C PHE A 515 -27.05 -29.44 24.04
N LEU A 516 -27.16 -28.12 24.18
CA LEU A 516 -27.10 -27.44 25.49
C LEU A 516 -28.48 -27.10 26.05
N GLY A 517 -29.56 -27.48 25.36
CA GLY A 517 -30.93 -27.12 25.74
C GLY A 517 -31.14 -25.60 25.60
N TRP A 518 -31.82 -24.99 26.57
CA TRP A 518 -32.05 -23.55 26.58
C TRP A 518 -30.79 -22.76 26.94
N ILE A 519 -30.31 -21.94 25.99
CA ILE A 519 -29.16 -21.07 26.21
C ILE A 519 -29.45 -19.64 25.79
N SER A 520 -28.81 -18.67 26.44
CA SER A 520 -28.97 -17.26 26.05
C SER A 520 -28.41 -16.97 24.65
N ALA A 521 -28.93 -15.94 23.99
CA ALA A 521 -28.38 -15.41 22.74
C ALA A 521 -26.88 -15.09 22.87
N ARG A 522 -26.45 -14.56 24.02
CA ARG A 522 -25.02 -14.40 24.36
C ARG A 522 -24.26 -15.72 24.26
N THR A 523 -24.70 -16.74 24.99
CA THR A 523 -24.04 -18.05 25.03
C THR A 523 -23.98 -18.66 23.62
N ALA A 524 -25.04 -18.48 22.83
CA ALA A 524 -25.11 -18.97 21.46
C ALA A 524 -24.04 -18.32 20.55
N VAL A 525 -23.76 -17.02 20.68
CA VAL A 525 -22.69 -16.35 19.93
C VAL A 525 -21.30 -16.73 20.45
N GLU A 526 -21.10 -16.72 21.77
CA GLU A 526 -19.82 -16.99 22.44
C GLU A 526 -19.31 -18.40 22.17
N ARG A 527 -20.22 -19.39 22.24
CA ARG A 527 -19.95 -20.80 21.90
C ARG A 527 -20.19 -21.11 20.41
N SER A 528 -20.58 -20.11 19.63
CA SER A 528 -20.80 -20.23 18.19
C SER A 528 -21.78 -21.35 17.81
N ARG A 529 -22.90 -21.49 18.53
CA ARG A 529 -23.91 -22.55 18.32
C ARG A 529 -24.71 -22.35 17.05
N ASN A 530 -24.93 -23.43 16.29
CA ASN A 530 -25.55 -23.36 14.96
C ASN A 530 -27.08 -23.33 15.08
N LEU A 531 -27.68 -24.24 15.85
CA LEU A 531 -29.13 -24.41 15.87
C LEU A 531 -29.88 -23.19 16.44
N PRO A 532 -29.45 -22.60 17.58
CA PRO A 532 -30.04 -21.35 18.09
C PRO A 532 -29.96 -20.20 17.08
N THR A 533 -28.86 -20.10 16.34
CA THR A 533 -28.69 -19.05 15.34
C THR A 533 -29.65 -19.22 14.15
N VAL A 534 -29.88 -20.47 13.72
CA VAL A 534 -30.88 -20.76 12.67
C VAL A 534 -32.28 -20.42 13.16
N ARG A 535 -32.65 -20.81 14.39
CA ARG A 535 -33.97 -20.49 14.98
C ARG A 535 -34.18 -18.98 15.05
N LEU A 536 -33.19 -18.24 15.55
CA LEU A 536 -33.24 -16.79 15.61
C LEU A 536 -33.40 -16.17 14.21
N ALA A 537 -32.69 -16.69 13.21
CA ALA A 537 -32.82 -16.20 11.84
C ALA A 537 -34.20 -16.43 11.24
N LEU A 538 -34.86 -17.54 11.59
CA LEU A 538 -36.23 -17.82 11.16
C LEU A 538 -37.24 -16.88 11.85
N GLU A 539 -37.03 -16.60 13.13
CA GLU A 539 -37.88 -15.67 13.90
C GLU A 539 -37.78 -14.23 13.37
N VAL A 540 -36.56 -13.75 13.11
CA VAL A 540 -36.32 -12.43 12.50
C VAL A 540 -36.86 -12.35 11.06
N GLY A 541 -36.86 -13.48 10.36
CA GLY A 541 -37.08 -13.56 8.93
C GLY A 541 -35.78 -13.37 8.13
N LEU A 542 -35.65 -14.13 7.05
CA LEU A 542 -34.45 -14.12 6.21
C LEU A 542 -34.29 -12.85 5.35
N PRO A 543 -35.35 -12.26 4.75
CA PRO A 543 -35.20 -11.03 3.97
C PRO A 543 -34.65 -9.84 4.77
N PRO A 544 -35.13 -9.53 6.00
CA PRO A 544 -34.53 -8.48 6.84
C PRO A 544 -33.03 -8.68 7.12
N ILE A 545 -32.60 -9.93 7.29
CA ILE A 545 -31.17 -10.27 7.49
C ILE A 545 -30.36 -9.98 6.23
N VAL A 546 -30.90 -10.35 5.06
CA VAL A 546 -30.28 -10.04 3.76
C VAL A 546 -30.18 -8.52 3.58
N ASP A 547 -31.25 -7.77 3.83
CA ASP A 547 -31.28 -6.32 3.70
C ASP A 547 -30.30 -5.63 4.65
N LEU A 548 -30.18 -6.12 5.89
CA LEU A 548 -29.14 -5.65 6.80
C LEU A 548 -27.74 -5.98 6.28
N ALA A 549 -27.48 -7.21 5.82
CA ALA A 549 -26.18 -7.60 5.27
C ALA A 549 -25.76 -6.70 4.08
N ARG A 550 -26.70 -6.33 3.20
CA ARG A 550 -26.47 -5.37 2.11
C ARG A 550 -26.06 -4.00 2.64
N ARG A 551 -26.81 -3.47 3.61
CA ARG A 551 -26.50 -2.18 4.26
C ARG A 551 -25.16 -2.22 5.00
N LEU A 552 -24.78 -3.35 5.60
CA LEU A 552 -23.47 -3.54 6.24
C LEU A 552 -22.29 -3.60 5.25
N GLY A 553 -22.53 -3.76 3.95
CA GLY A 553 -21.50 -3.73 2.90
C GLY A 553 -21.25 -5.04 2.17
N VAL A 554 -22.11 -6.05 2.35
CA VAL A 554 -22.01 -7.31 1.57
C VAL A 554 -22.55 -7.09 0.16
N ALA A 555 -21.66 -7.07 -0.83
CA ALA A 555 -21.99 -6.91 -2.24
C ALA A 555 -22.22 -8.27 -2.94
N SER A 556 -21.60 -9.33 -2.41
CA SER A 556 -21.70 -10.70 -2.93
C SER A 556 -23.14 -11.24 -2.91
N PRO A 557 -23.54 -12.15 -3.82
CA PRO A 557 -24.90 -12.68 -3.88
C PRO A 557 -25.36 -13.33 -2.57
N LEU A 558 -26.59 -13.03 -2.14
CA LEU A 558 -27.20 -13.56 -0.93
C LEU A 558 -28.57 -14.14 -1.28
N SER A 559 -28.80 -15.41 -0.91
CA SER A 559 -30.10 -16.06 -1.05
C SER A 559 -30.77 -16.15 0.32
N PRO A 560 -32.06 -15.75 0.45
CA PRO A 560 -32.79 -15.83 1.71
C PRO A 560 -33.23 -17.27 2.00
N VAL A 561 -32.27 -18.16 2.24
CA VAL A 561 -32.47 -19.56 2.65
C VAL A 561 -31.91 -19.78 4.05
N PRO A 562 -32.42 -20.71 4.88
CA PRO A 562 -32.00 -20.85 6.28
C PRO A 562 -30.50 -21.09 6.49
N ALA A 563 -29.82 -21.71 5.52
CA ALA A 563 -28.37 -21.90 5.54
C ALA A 563 -27.58 -20.57 5.54
N LEU A 564 -28.19 -19.45 5.11
CA LEU A 564 -27.64 -18.10 5.20
C LEU A 564 -27.21 -17.77 6.63
N ALA A 565 -28.00 -18.17 7.64
CA ALA A 565 -27.73 -17.90 9.05
C ALA A 565 -26.39 -18.48 9.54
N LEU A 566 -25.87 -19.48 8.82
CA LEU A 566 -24.60 -20.16 9.11
C LEU A 566 -23.45 -19.69 8.19
N GLY A 567 -23.68 -18.65 7.38
CA GLY A 567 -22.68 -18.11 6.46
C GLY A 567 -22.39 -19.01 5.26
N ALA A 568 -23.39 -19.78 4.80
CA ALA A 568 -23.29 -20.67 3.64
C ALA A 568 -23.39 -19.91 2.29
N PHE A 569 -22.61 -18.85 2.14
CA PHE A 569 -22.46 -18.05 0.92
C PHE A 569 -21.04 -17.50 0.86
N GLU A 570 -20.57 -17.16 -0.33
CA GLU A 570 -19.21 -16.67 -0.53
C GLU A 570 -19.14 -15.14 -0.53
N LEU A 571 -18.10 -14.60 0.10
CA LEU A 571 -17.76 -13.18 0.09
C LEU A 571 -16.25 -12.99 0.17
N SER A 572 -15.78 -11.76 -0.05
CA SER A 572 -14.37 -11.40 0.13
C SER A 572 -14.02 -11.09 1.59
N PRO A 573 -12.74 -11.27 1.97
CA PRO A 573 -12.22 -10.72 3.22
C PRO A 573 -12.50 -9.23 3.39
N LEU A 574 -12.42 -8.43 2.32
CA LEU A 574 -12.70 -6.99 2.39
C LEU A 574 -14.16 -6.68 2.75
N GLU A 575 -15.12 -7.38 2.15
CA GLU A 575 -16.55 -7.24 2.49
C GLU A 575 -16.80 -7.62 3.95
N LEU A 576 -16.20 -8.71 4.43
CA LEU A 576 -16.36 -9.13 5.81
C LEU A 576 -15.70 -8.14 6.79
N ALA A 577 -14.51 -7.60 6.46
CA ALA A 577 -13.87 -6.56 7.26
C ALA A 577 -14.72 -5.27 7.29
N THR A 578 -15.38 -4.94 6.18
CA THR A 578 -16.32 -3.80 6.10
C THR A 578 -17.49 -4.00 7.06
N VAL A 579 -18.08 -5.20 7.12
CA VAL A 579 -19.15 -5.52 8.10
C VAL A 579 -18.68 -5.26 9.53
N TYR A 580 -17.49 -5.74 9.89
CA TYR A 580 -16.96 -5.59 11.25
C TYR A 580 -16.57 -4.14 11.57
N SER A 581 -16.24 -3.34 10.55
CA SER A 581 -16.04 -1.90 10.72
C SER A 581 -17.29 -1.17 11.19
N VAL A 582 -18.49 -1.64 10.79
CA VAL A 582 -19.75 -1.08 11.26
C VAL A 582 -19.95 -1.32 12.75
N PHE A 583 -19.62 -2.51 13.25
CA PHE A 583 -19.72 -2.79 14.69
C PHE A 583 -18.70 -1.94 15.48
N ALA A 584 -17.46 -1.88 14.99
CA ALA A 584 -16.39 -1.12 15.61
C ALA A 584 -16.62 0.40 15.63
N SER A 585 -17.41 0.94 14.70
CA SER A 585 -17.73 2.36 14.59
C SER A 585 -19.04 2.75 15.29
N GLY A 586 -19.73 1.81 15.96
CA GLY A 586 -21.02 2.08 16.60
C GLY A 586 -22.16 2.24 15.58
N GLY A 587 -22.15 1.47 14.51
CA GLY A 587 -23.25 1.35 13.55
C GLY A 587 -23.09 2.16 12.27
N VAL A 588 -21.92 2.75 12.02
CA VAL A 588 -21.65 3.57 10.83
C VAL A 588 -20.80 2.80 9.83
N ARG A 589 -21.28 2.64 8.60
CA ARG A 589 -20.50 2.05 7.50
C ARG A 589 -19.59 3.13 6.90
N PRO A 590 -18.26 2.98 7.00
CA PRO A 590 -17.35 3.89 6.34
C PRO A 590 -17.18 3.54 4.83
N PRO A 591 -16.79 4.50 3.99
CA PRO A 591 -16.41 4.25 2.61
C PRO A 591 -15.02 3.60 2.54
N VAL A 592 -14.95 2.29 2.37
CA VAL A 592 -13.64 1.60 2.32
C VAL A 592 -12.83 2.01 1.10
N HIS A 593 -11.59 2.46 1.32
CA HIS A 593 -10.72 3.02 0.29
C HIS A 593 -9.24 2.82 0.61
N THR A 594 -8.41 2.95 -0.42
CA THR A 594 -6.94 2.87 -0.37
C THR A 594 -6.26 4.20 -0.70
N LEU A 595 -6.98 5.13 -1.34
CA LEU A 595 -6.45 6.43 -1.78
C LEU A 595 -7.12 7.62 -1.06
N ASP A 596 -6.30 8.43 -0.40
CA ASP A 596 -6.69 9.74 0.12
C ASP A 596 -6.74 10.80 -0.99
N GLY A 597 -5.88 10.69 -2.00
CA GLY A 597 -5.79 11.65 -3.09
C GLY A 597 -4.76 11.29 -4.15
N VAL A 598 -4.87 11.94 -5.31
CA VAL A 598 -3.87 11.87 -6.39
C VAL A 598 -3.49 13.28 -6.78
N LEU A 599 -2.20 13.55 -6.92
CA LEU A 599 -1.68 14.80 -7.47
C LEU A 599 -1.05 14.56 -8.84
N ASP A 600 -1.05 15.58 -9.68
CA ASP A 600 -0.28 15.61 -10.93
C ASP A 600 1.22 15.85 -10.68
N GLY A 601 2.02 15.85 -11.76
CA GLY A 601 3.47 16.09 -11.69
C GLY A 601 3.87 17.49 -11.21
N ARG A 602 2.91 18.43 -11.09
CA ARG A 602 3.10 19.78 -10.52
C ARG A 602 2.66 19.84 -9.05
N GLY A 603 2.16 18.74 -8.50
CA GLY A 603 1.62 18.66 -7.15
C GLY A 603 0.24 19.28 -6.99
N GLN A 604 -0.52 19.44 -8.08
CA GLN A 604 -1.91 19.88 -8.03
C GLN A 604 -2.85 18.68 -7.85
N PRO A 605 -3.86 18.76 -6.96
CA PRO A 605 -4.84 17.69 -6.80
C PRO A 605 -5.61 17.41 -8.09
N LEU A 606 -5.69 16.14 -8.47
CA LEU A 606 -6.57 15.69 -9.55
C LEU A 606 -8.00 15.53 -9.04
N ALA A 607 -8.96 15.98 -9.85
CA ALA A 607 -10.37 15.72 -9.60
C ALA A 607 -10.67 14.24 -9.88
N GLY A 608 -11.28 13.57 -8.91
CA GLY A 608 -11.81 12.21 -9.05
C GLY A 608 -13.21 12.10 -8.45
N THR A 609 -13.83 10.93 -8.59
CA THR A 609 -15.09 10.61 -7.93
C THR A 609 -14.87 10.60 -6.42
N ALA A 610 -15.61 11.49 -5.72
CA ALA A 610 -15.57 11.58 -4.27
C ALA A 610 -16.03 10.27 -3.62
N LEU A 611 -15.47 9.96 -2.45
CA LEU A 611 -15.98 8.86 -1.64
C LEU A 611 -17.39 9.19 -1.16
N PRO A 612 -18.31 8.21 -1.10
CA PRO A 612 -19.60 8.43 -0.48
C PRO A 612 -19.42 8.79 1.01
N PRO A 613 -20.30 9.61 1.59
CA PRO A 613 -20.21 9.90 3.01
C PRO A 613 -20.43 8.62 3.84
N PRO A 614 -19.84 8.51 5.04
CA PRO A 614 -20.18 7.43 5.98
C PRO A 614 -21.68 7.39 6.24
N GLU A 615 -22.24 6.18 6.33
CA GLU A 615 -23.69 5.97 6.43
C GLU A 615 -24.04 5.24 7.73
N ARG A 616 -25.00 5.77 8.50
CA ARG A 616 -25.52 5.06 9.67
C ARG A 616 -26.46 3.95 9.20
N VAL A 617 -26.04 2.71 9.40
CA VAL A 617 -26.77 1.51 8.95
C VAL A 617 -27.30 0.66 10.10
N LEU A 618 -26.80 0.90 11.31
CA LEU A 618 -27.25 0.30 12.56
C LEU A 618 -27.31 1.38 13.65
N SER A 619 -28.23 1.23 14.61
CA SER A 619 -28.24 2.11 15.78
C SER A 619 -27.00 1.83 16.65
N PRO A 620 -26.47 2.84 17.37
CA PRO A 620 -25.31 2.63 18.24
C PRO A 620 -25.60 1.58 19.32
N GLU A 621 -26.84 1.50 19.82
CA GLU A 621 -27.25 0.54 20.83
C GLU A 621 -27.21 -0.90 20.30
N ALA A 622 -27.82 -1.17 19.14
CA ALA A 622 -27.79 -2.50 18.53
C ALA A 622 -26.36 -2.92 18.15
N ALA A 623 -25.55 -1.98 17.64
CA ALA A 623 -24.13 -2.21 17.35
C ALA A 623 -23.34 -2.56 18.63
N TYR A 624 -23.64 -1.88 19.74
CA TYR A 624 -22.99 -2.14 21.02
C TYR A 624 -23.39 -3.50 21.61
N LEU A 625 -24.67 -3.88 21.53
CA LEU A 625 -25.10 -5.21 22.01
C LEU A 625 -24.33 -6.32 21.29
N VAL A 626 -24.20 -6.24 19.96
CA VAL A 626 -23.38 -7.19 19.18
C VAL A 626 -21.92 -7.14 19.62
N THR A 627 -21.36 -5.94 19.80
CA THR A 627 -19.98 -5.75 20.28
C THR A 627 -19.75 -6.46 21.61
N SER A 628 -20.67 -6.32 22.57
CA SER A 628 -20.58 -6.97 23.88
C SER A 628 -20.61 -8.50 23.81
N LEU A 629 -21.31 -9.07 22.80
CA LEU A 629 -21.28 -10.52 22.56
C LEU A 629 -19.93 -10.95 21.98
N LEU A 630 -19.38 -10.15 21.07
CA LEU A 630 -18.10 -10.41 20.42
C LEU A 630 -16.90 -10.24 21.36
N GLU A 631 -16.98 -9.35 22.35
CA GLU A 631 -16.02 -9.28 23.45
C GLU A 631 -16.03 -10.58 24.27
N GLY A 632 -17.23 -11.12 24.56
CA GLY A 632 -17.40 -12.42 25.23
C GLY A 632 -16.78 -13.59 24.46
N VAL A 633 -16.88 -13.58 23.13
CA VAL A 633 -16.23 -14.60 22.27
C VAL A 633 -14.72 -14.64 22.51
N VAL A 634 -14.07 -13.49 22.70
CA VAL A 634 -12.61 -13.41 22.94
C VAL A 634 -12.27 -13.59 24.42
N ALA A 635 -13.14 -13.17 25.33
CA ALA A 635 -12.90 -13.29 26.76
C ALA A 635 -12.96 -14.76 27.24
N HIS A 636 -13.99 -15.50 26.83
CA HIS A 636 -14.29 -16.84 27.34
C HIS A 636 -14.92 -17.79 26.31
N GLY A 637 -15.21 -17.32 25.09
CA GLY A 637 -15.76 -18.13 24.02
C GLY A 637 -14.73 -18.74 23.07
N THR A 638 -15.14 -18.96 21.82
CA THR A 638 -14.30 -19.61 20.79
C THR A 638 -13.02 -18.86 20.43
N GLY A 639 -12.91 -17.58 20.79
CA GLY A 639 -11.74 -16.72 20.59
C GLY A 639 -10.78 -16.65 21.78
N GLN A 640 -11.05 -17.35 22.89
CA GLN A 640 -10.29 -17.25 24.16
C GLN A 640 -8.78 -17.48 24.00
N ARG A 641 -8.36 -18.24 22.99
CA ARG A 641 -6.94 -18.46 22.69
C ARG A 641 -6.17 -17.16 22.43
N ALA A 642 -6.82 -16.06 22.00
CA ALA A 642 -6.16 -14.76 21.88
C ALA A 642 -5.55 -14.30 23.21
N ARG A 643 -6.25 -14.52 24.33
CA ARG A 643 -5.77 -14.21 25.69
C ARG A 643 -4.61 -15.10 26.09
N GLN A 644 -4.67 -16.38 25.75
CA GLN A 644 -3.59 -17.34 25.99
C GLN A 644 -2.31 -16.96 25.22
N LEU A 645 -2.45 -16.29 24.08
CA LEU A 645 -1.36 -15.75 23.27
C LEU A 645 -0.88 -14.37 23.74
N GLY A 646 -1.43 -13.82 24.83
CA GLY A 646 -0.99 -12.58 25.47
C GLY A 646 -1.86 -11.35 25.19
N LEU A 647 -2.86 -11.44 24.29
CA LEU A 647 -3.78 -10.32 24.04
C LEU A 647 -4.91 -10.33 25.09
N THR A 648 -4.65 -9.69 26.23
CA THR A 648 -5.58 -9.65 27.37
C THR A 648 -6.49 -8.42 27.39
N ASP A 649 -6.28 -7.50 26.45
CA ASP A 649 -7.09 -6.29 26.26
C ASP A 649 -8.57 -6.60 25.94
N PRO A 650 -9.51 -5.68 26.24
CA PRO A 650 -10.92 -5.77 25.86
C PRO A 650 -11.09 -5.58 24.34
N VAL A 651 -10.90 -6.67 23.59
CA VAL A 651 -11.10 -6.72 22.14
C VAL A 651 -12.30 -7.58 21.78
N ALA A 652 -12.93 -7.28 20.65
CA ALA A 652 -14.08 -8.01 20.13
C ALA A 652 -13.71 -8.83 18.90
N GLY A 653 -14.30 -10.02 18.73
CA GLY A 653 -14.07 -10.77 17.50
C GLY A 653 -14.89 -12.04 17.38
N LYS A 654 -14.82 -12.66 16.20
CA LYS A 654 -15.52 -13.90 15.88
C LYS A 654 -14.65 -14.85 15.09
N THR A 655 -14.61 -16.10 15.55
CA THR A 655 -14.07 -17.21 14.77
C THR A 655 -15.06 -17.65 13.69
N GLY A 656 -14.53 -18.03 12.52
CA GLY A 656 -15.26 -18.75 11.49
C GLY A 656 -14.50 -20.00 11.05
N THR A 657 -15.24 -21.09 10.90
CA THR A 657 -14.77 -22.32 10.27
C THR A 657 -15.84 -22.73 9.28
N THR A 658 -15.46 -23.04 8.04
CA THR A 658 -16.40 -23.51 7.01
C THR A 658 -16.58 -25.02 7.06
N ASN A 659 -17.60 -25.53 6.36
CA ASN A 659 -17.83 -26.97 6.24
C ASN A 659 -16.56 -27.67 5.72
N GLN A 660 -16.26 -28.86 6.26
CA GLN A 660 -15.03 -29.60 5.95
C GLN A 660 -13.73 -28.83 6.27
N LYS A 661 -13.79 -27.78 7.09
CA LYS A 661 -12.62 -26.97 7.52
C LYS A 661 -11.80 -26.43 6.36
N ARG A 662 -12.44 -26.02 5.27
CA ARG A 662 -11.75 -25.47 4.07
C ARG A 662 -11.14 -24.09 4.34
N ASP A 663 -11.82 -23.30 5.17
CA ASP A 663 -11.43 -21.94 5.49
C ASP A 663 -11.45 -21.72 7.00
N ALA A 664 -10.37 -21.13 7.48
CA ALA A 664 -10.27 -20.59 8.83
C ALA A 664 -10.31 -19.07 8.76
N TRP A 665 -11.25 -18.48 9.50
CA TRP A 665 -11.43 -17.03 9.60
C TRP A 665 -11.31 -16.56 11.04
N PHE A 666 -10.78 -15.35 11.19
CA PHE A 666 -10.99 -14.56 12.38
C PHE A 666 -11.17 -13.09 11.99
N ALA A 667 -12.31 -12.53 12.37
CA ALA A 667 -12.62 -11.12 12.18
C ALA A 667 -12.78 -10.48 13.55
N GLY A 668 -12.08 -9.39 13.82
CA GLY A 668 -12.10 -8.76 15.13
C GLY A 668 -11.70 -7.29 15.06
N PHE A 669 -11.96 -6.60 16.15
CA PHE A 669 -11.72 -5.17 16.26
C PHE A 669 -11.43 -4.75 17.70
N ALA A 670 -10.87 -3.56 17.79
CA ALA A 670 -10.61 -2.80 18.99
C ALA A 670 -10.95 -1.33 18.70
N PRO A 671 -10.96 -0.43 19.69
CA PRO A 671 -11.13 1.00 19.42
C PRO A 671 -10.16 1.50 18.34
N GLY A 672 -10.72 2.09 17.28
CA GLY A 672 -9.95 2.66 16.17
C GLY A 672 -9.30 1.66 15.21
N LYS A 673 -9.58 0.35 15.31
CA LYS A 673 -8.97 -0.66 14.43
C LYS A 673 -9.86 -1.88 14.21
N VAL A 674 -10.03 -2.27 12.95
CA VAL A 674 -10.63 -3.55 12.55
C VAL A 674 -9.58 -4.35 11.80
N ALA A 675 -9.50 -5.64 12.07
CA ALA A 675 -8.64 -6.53 11.33
C ALA A 675 -9.32 -7.88 11.08
N LEU A 676 -9.01 -8.46 9.94
CA LEU A 676 -9.51 -9.76 9.53
C LEU A 676 -8.37 -10.59 8.97
N ALA A 677 -8.27 -11.83 9.44
CA ALA A 677 -7.34 -12.83 8.96
C ALA A 677 -8.09 -14.02 8.36
N TRP A 678 -7.53 -14.57 7.28
CA TRP A 678 -7.98 -15.80 6.64
C TRP A 678 -6.80 -16.75 6.44
N VAL A 679 -7.04 -18.05 6.56
CA VAL A 679 -6.09 -19.12 6.23
C VAL A 679 -6.81 -20.24 5.48
N GLY A 680 -6.23 -20.72 4.39
CA GLY A 680 -6.78 -21.81 3.58
C GLY A 680 -5.93 -22.15 2.35
N TYR A 681 -6.44 -23.05 1.51
CA TYR A 681 -5.80 -23.40 0.23
C TYR A 681 -6.57 -22.80 -0.95
N ASP A 682 -5.88 -22.40 -2.00
CA ASP A 682 -6.53 -21.80 -3.19
C ASP A 682 -7.42 -22.79 -3.93
N ASP A 683 -7.07 -24.08 -3.96
CA ASP A 683 -7.88 -25.16 -4.53
C ASP A 683 -9.11 -25.53 -3.67
N ASN A 684 -9.27 -24.88 -2.51
CA ASN A 684 -10.23 -25.20 -1.45
C ASN A 684 -10.37 -26.68 -1.06
N ARG A 685 -9.24 -27.39 -1.05
CA ARG A 685 -9.13 -28.62 -0.26
C ARG A 685 -9.29 -28.33 1.24
N PRO A 686 -9.76 -29.29 2.05
CA PRO A 686 -9.83 -29.18 3.50
C PRO A 686 -8.49 -28.79 4.15
N THR A 687 -8.57 -28.04 5.24
CA THR A 687 -7.45 -27.81 6.15
C THR A 687 -7.72 -28.53 7.48
N PRO A 688 -6.69 -28.87 8.28
CA PRO A 688 -6.91 -29.36 9.63
C PRO A 688 -7.21 -28.23 10.63
N PHE A 689 -7.23 -26.97 10.19
CA PHE A 689 -7.29 -25.81 11.05
C PHE A 689 -8.72 -25.26 11.16
N SER A 690 -9.17 -25.01 12.38
CA SER A 690 -10.36 -24.19 12.63
C SER A 690 -10.00 -22.70 12.61
N GLY A 691 -11.00 -21.81 12.62
CA GLY A 691 -10.77 -20.37 12.80
C GLY A 691 -9.90 -20.04 14.02
N ALA A 692 -10.09 -20.76 15.13
CA ALA A 692 -9.32 -20.59 16.37
C ALA A 692 -7.87 -21.11 16.29
N ALA A 693 -7.61 -22.10 15.43
CA ALA A 693 -6.29 -22.73 15.31
C ALA A 693 -5.44 -22.16 14.16
N GLY A 694 -6.08 -21.60 13.13
CA GLY A 694 -5.42 -21.06 11.93
C GLY A 694 -5.37 -19.53 11.91
N ALA A 695 -6.53 -18.88 11.72
CA ALA A 695 -6.59 -17.44 11.50
C ALA A 695 -6.44 -16.60 12.78
N LEU A 696 -6.96 -17.08 13.92
CA LEU A 696 -6.89 -16.35 15.20
C LEU A 696 -5.46 -16.05 15.66
N PRO A 697 -4.48 -16.99 15.60
CA PRO A 697 -3.09 -16.68 15.92
C PRO A 697 -2.47 -15.61 15.01
N VAL A 698 -2.76 -15.64 13.70
CA VAL A 698 -2.30 -14.63 12.74
C VAL A 698 -2.86 -13.26 13.13
N TRP A 699 -4.17 -13.18 13.36
CA TRP A 699 -4.83 -11.95 13.81
C TRP A 699 -4.26 -11.44 15.14
N THR A 700 -4.07 -12.33 16.13
CA THR A 700 -3.55 -11.97 17.45
C THR A 700 -2.13 -11.42 17.37
N GLY A 701 -1.27 -12.05 16.56
CA GLY A 701 0.09 -11.57 16.32
C GLY A 701 0.14 -10.17 15.70
N PHE A 702 -0.79 -9.85 14.79
CA PHE A 702 -0.94 -8.50 14.25
C PHE A 702 -1.42 -7.51 15.32
N MET A 703 -2.44 -7.87 16.10
CA MET A 703 -3.00 -6.99 17.13
C MET A 703 -1.99 -6.67 18.23
N LEU A 704 -1.14 -7.64 18.62
CA LEU A 704 -0.07 -7.43 19.60
C LEU A 704 1.05 -6.54 19.07
N ARG A 705 1.50 -6.75 17.82
CA ARG A 705 2.54 -5.91 17.20
C ARG A 705 2.12 -4.47 16.98
N THR A 706 0.82 -4.23 16.85
CA THR A 706 0.24 -2.90 16.64
C THR A 706 -0.52 -2.38 17.86
N ARG A 707 -0.34 -3.05 19.01
CA ARG A 707 -0.97 -2.68 20.28
C ARG A 707 -0.44 -1.32 20.72
N PRO A 708 -1.29 -0.33 21.01
CA PRO A 708 -0.83 0.94 21.56
C PRO A 708 -0.20 0.70 22.95
N PRO A 709 0.73 1.56 23.43
CA PRO A 709 1.44 1.30 24.68
C PRO A 709 0.50 1.14 25.90
N GLY A 710 -0.58 1.92 25.97
CA GLY A 710 -1.65 1.77 26.98
C GLY A 710 -2.59 0.57 26.81
N GLY A 711 -2.42 -0.24 25.75
CA GLY A 711 -3.36 -1.30 25.37
C GLY A 711 -4.62 -0.80 24.70
N TYR A 712 -5.38 -1.72 24.10
CA TYR A 712 -6.68 -1.38 23.55
C TYR A 712 -7.67 -1.10 24.69
N GLY A 713 -8.31 0.07 24.65
CA GLY A 713 -9.32 0.46 25.65
C GLY A 713 -10.65 -0.28 25.48
N GLN A 714 -11.52 -0.18 26.48
CA GLN A 714 -12.89 -0.72 26.41
C GLN A 714 -13.78 0.19 25.55
N ILE A 715 -14.68 -0.41 24.77
CA ILE A 715 -15.73 0.32 24.07
C ILE A 715 -16.84 0.64 25.08
N ALA A 716 -17.13 1.93 25.27
CA ALA A 716 -18.16 2.36 26.22
C ALA A 716 -19.58 2.11 25.68
N PRO A 717 -20.54 1.69 26.53
CA PRO A 717 -21.94 1.60 26.13
C PRO A 717 -22.48 2.99 25.74
N PRO A 718 -23.21 3.11 24.62
CA PRO A 718 -23.85 4.36 24.25
C PRO A 718 -25.06 4.65 25.14
N ALA A 719 -25.55 5.89 25.10
CA ALA A 719 -26.84 6.24 25.69
C ALA A 719 -27.94 5.32 25.14
N GLY A 720 -28.90 4.93 25.98
CA GLY A 720 -29.97 3.99 25.61
C GLY A 720 -29.64 2.51 25.86
N VAL A 721 -28.36 2.17 26.09
CA VAL A 721 -27.96 0.85 26.62
C VAL A 721 -27.90 0.90 28.15
N VAL A 722 -28.56 -0.06 28.80
CA VAL A 722 -28.53 -0.21 30.26
C VAL A 722 -27.90 -1.53 30.65
N ARG A 723 -27.16 -1.52 31.76
CA ARG A 723 -26.63 -2.73 32.39
C ARG A 723 -27.59 -3.20 33.48
N ARG A 724 -27.86 -4.51 33.51
CA ARG A 724 -28.65 -5.18 34.55
C ARG A 724 -27.94 -6.46 34.97
N THR A 725 -27.94 -6.71 36.28
CA THR A 725 -27.46 -7.98 36.83
C THR A 725 -28.60 -9.00 36.75
N ILE A 726 -28.38 -10.09 36.02
CA ILE A 726 -29.38 -11.10 35.73
C ILE A 726 -28.93 -12.49 36.18
N ASP A 727 -29.90 -13.38 36.36
CA ASP A 727 -29.68 -14.81 36.41
C ASP A 727 -29.54 -15.35 34.97
N PRO A 728 -28.39 -15.91 34.58
CA PRO A 728 -28.14 -16.29 33.19
C PRO A 728 -29.00 -17.47 32.70
N ALA A 729 -29.55 -18.28 33.62
CA ALA A 729 -30.38 -19.43 33.28
C ALA A 729 -31.83 -19.04 32.94
N SER A 730 -32.31 -17.92 33.47
CA SER A 730 -33.68 -17.44 33.26
C SER A 730 -33.79 -16.13 32.46
N GLY A 731 -32.73 -15.33 32.42
CA GLY A 731 -32.73 -13.99 31.82
C GLY A 731 -33.42 -12.91 32.68
N GLY A 732 -33.94 -13.27 33.85
CA GLY A 732 -34.57 -12.34 34.79
C GLY A 732 -33.58 -11.61 35.70
N LEU A 733 -34.03 -10.54 36.37
CA LEU A 733 -33.19 -9.82 37.34
C LEU A 733 -32.70 -10.76 38.44
N ALA A 734 -31.41 -10.71 38.75
CA ALA A 734 -30.79 -11.56 39.76
C ALA A 734 -31.42 -11.33 41.14
N LEU A 735 -31.64 -12.41 41.87
CA LEU A 735 -32.12 -12.42 43.25
C LEU A 735 -31.04 -13.03 44.17
N PRO A 736 -31.10 -12.83 45.50
CA PRO A 736 -30.10 -13.36 46.42
C PRO A 736 -29.88 -14.88 46.37
N LEU A 737 -30.90 -15.63 45.94
CA LEU A 737 -30.85 -17.09 45.82
C LEU A 737 -30.33 -17.58 44.46
N CYS A 738 -30.02 -16.69 43.52
CA CYS A 738 -29.47 -17.07 42.23
C CYS A 738 -28.05 -17.62 42.40
N PRO A 739 -27.76 -18.84 41.92
CA PRO A 739 -26.46 -19.48 42.10
C PRO A 739 -25.37 -18.86 41.23
N GLN A 740 -25.78 -18.23 40.12
CA GLN A 740 -24.91 -17.47 39.23
C GLN A 740 -25.57 -16.14 38.89
N VAL A 741 -24.76 -15.10 38.78
CA VAL A 741 -25.20 -13.77 38.38
C VAL A 741 -24.21 -13.23 37.37
N ILE A 742 -24.73 -12.57 36.33
CA ILE A 742 -23.91 -11.89 35.33
C ILE A 742 -24.45 -10.48 35.11
N ASP A 743 -23.55 -9.55 34.81
CA ASP A 743 -23.94 -8.27 34.24
C ASP A 743 -24.20 -8.44 32.74
N GLU A 744 -25.39 -8.05 32.31
CA GLU A 744 -25.80 -8.11 30.90
C GLU A 744 -26.29 -6.74 30.42
N PHE A 745 -26.12 -6.50 29.12
CA PHE A 745 -26.50 -5.25 28.47
C PHE A 745 -27.81 -5.40 27.71
N PHE A 746 -28.66 -4.39 27.80
CA PHE A 746 -29.97 -4.34 27.17
C PHE A 746 -30.21 -2.99 26.53
N LEU A 747 -31.05 -2.96 25.49
CA LEU A 747 -31.78 -1.73 25.17
C LEU A 747 -32.63 -1.35 26.39
N ALA A 748 -32.67 -0.07 26.75
CA ALA A 748 -33.44 0.39 27.91
C ALA A 748 -34.92 -0.04 27.84
N SER A 749 -35.50 -0.08 26.64
CA SER A 749 -36.87 -0.53 26.36
C SER A 749 -37.10 -2.03 26.60
N ARG A 750 -36.03 -2.84 26.55
CA ARG A 750 -36.08 -4.31 26.59
C ARG A 750 -35.39 -4.90 27.82
N ALA A 751 -34.96 -4.05 28.76
CA ALA A 751 -34.34 -4.52 29.99
C ALA A 751 -35.35 -5.28 30.86
N PRO A 752 -34.96 -6.40 31.50
CA PRO A 752 -35.86 -7.14 32.36
C PRO A 752 -36.29 -6.28 33.55
N THR A 753 -37.58 -6.31 33.85
CA THR A 753 -38.20 -5.63 35.00
C THR A 753 -38.62 -6.59 36.11
N LEU A 754 -38.71 -7.89 35.79
CA LEU A 754 -39.11 -8.95 36.72
C LEU A 754 -37.90 -9.73 37.23
N GLY A 755 -37.99 -10.16 38.50
CA GLY A 755 -37.00 -11.03 39.13
C GLY A 755 -36.93 -12.42 38.51
N CYS A 756 -35.82 -13.10 38.75
CA CYS A 756 -35.55 -14.48 38.32
C CYS A 756 -36.68 -15.44 38.76
N PRO A 757 -37.43 -16.07 37.84
CA PRO A 757 -38.51 -16.99 38.17
C PRO A 757 -38.04 -18.32 38.75
N LEU A 758 -36.76 -18.68 38.56
CA LEU A 758 -36.18 -19.93 39.04
C LEU A 758 -35.78 -19.88 40.52
N HIS A 759 -35.55 -18.69 41.08
CA HIS A 759 -34.95 -18.51 42.41
C HIS A 759 -35.77 -17.56 43.29
N GLY A 760 -37.09 -17.75 43.31
CA GLY A 760 -38.01 -17.06 44.23
C GLY A 760 -38.65 -15.77 43.69
N GLY A 761 -38.47 -15.46 42.41
CA GLY A 761 -39.17 -14.37 41.74
C GLY A 761 -40.60 -14.73 41.28
N PRO A 762 -41.34 -13.75 40.74
CA PRO A 762 -42.66 -14.01 40.17
C PRO A 762 -42.57 -15.02 39.03
N ARG A 763 -43.60 -15.85 38.84
CA ARG A 763 -43.65 -16.82 37.73
C ARG A 763 -43.97 -16.09 36.43
N TRP A 764 -43.07 -16.20 35.45
CA TRP A 764 -43.27 -15.77 34.06
C TRP A 764 -42.49 -16.70 33.13
N ALA A 765 -42.88 -16.76 31.86
CA ALA A 765 -42.40 -17.76 30.92
C ALA A 765 -40.92 -17.60 30.49
N GLY A 766 -40.24 -16.54 30.92
CA GLY A 766 -38.95 -16.16 30.34
C GLY A 766 -39.13 -15.45 28.98
N ASP A 767 -38.10 -14.74 28.53
CA ASP A 767 -37.99 -14.30 27.13
C ASP A 767 -37.38 -15.46 26.34
N ARG A 768 -38.23 -16.35 25.80
CA ARG A 768 -37.84 -17.62 25.16
C ARG A 768 -38.22 -17.62 23.68
N LEU A 769 -37.29 -18.02 22.82
CA LEU A 769 -37.47 -18.18 21.38
C LEU A 769 -37.35 -19.64 20.93
N GLY A 770 -38.39 -20.09 20.22
CA GLY A 770 -38.65 -21.49 19.88
C GLY A 770 -39.76 -22.05 20.76
N ALA A 771 -40.79 -22.68 20.19
CA ALA A 771 -41.73 -23.46 21.00
C ALA A 771 -41.03 -24.74 21.48
N PRO A 772 -41.27 -25.22 22.72
CA PRO A 772 -41.03 -26.62 23.01
C PRO A 772 -41.91 -27.46 22.05
N PRO A 773 -41.47 -28.65 21.60
CA PRO A 773 -42.46 -29.63 21.16
C PRO A 773 -43.48 -29.80 22.29
N PRO A 774 -44.78 -30.00 22.00
CA PRO A 774 -45.80 -30.09 23.04
C PRO A 774 -45.35 -31.08 24.10
N GLU A 775 -45.26 -30.61 25.34
CA GLU A 775 -45.12 -31.49 26.50
C GLU A 775 -46.24 -32.52 26.38
N ALA A 776 -45.87 -33.79 26.34
CA ALA A 776 -46.83 -34.85 26.53
C ALA A 776 -47.48 -34.58 27.89
N GLU A 777 -48.75 -34.17 27.88
CA GLU A 777 -49.57 -34.16 29.07
C GLU A 777 -49.38 -35.52 29.76
N GLU A 778 -48.87 -35.49 30.99
CA GLU A 778 -49.02 -36.59 31.93
C GLU A 778 -50.52 -36.74 32.22
N GLY A 779 -51.21 -37.36 31.28
CA GLY A 779 -52.56 -37.87 31.40
C GLY A 779 -52.52 -39.22 32.11
N GLN A 780 -52.96 -39.19 33.36
CA GLN A 780 -53.26 -40.33 34.22
C GLN A 780 -54.18 -41.36 33.51
N GLY A 781 -53.87 -42.67 33.57
CA GLY A 781 -54.83 -43.76 33.30
C GLY A 781 -54.33 -45.03 32.57
N GLU A 782 -53.93 -46.05 33.34
CA GLU A 782 -53.86 -47.54 33.18
C GLU A 782 -54.39 -48.33 31.93
N PRO A 783 -54.13 -49.68 31.78
CA PRO A 783 -53.02 -50.54 32.26
C PRO A 783 -52.42 -51.52 31.21
N GLU A 784 -51.33 -52.18 31.61
CA GLU A 784 -50.40 -53.09 30.88
C GLU A 784 -50.93 -54.46 30.34
N SER A 785 -52.22 -54.66 30.05
CA SER A 785 -52.69 -56.03 29.69
C SER A 785 -52.54 -56.42 28.20
N GLY A 786 -52.14 -55.49 27.32
CA GLY A 786 -52.15 -55.68 25.85
C GLY A 786 -50.83 -56.06 25.17
N ARG A 787 -49.69 -56.00 25.87
CA ARG A 787 -48.36 -56.30 25.30
C ARG A 787 -47.92 -57.75 25.51
N PHE A 788 -48.25 -58.37 26.64
CA PHE A 788 -47.90 -59.76 26.93
C PHE A 788 -48.63 -60.78 26.01
N ARG A 789 -49.92 -60.54 25.70
CA ARG A 789 -50.71 -61.39 24.79
C ARG A 789 -50.28 -61.35 23.32
N ARG A 790 -49.66 -60.24 22.88
CA ARG A 790 -49.11 -60.11 21.52
C ARG A 790 -47.72 -60.74 21.38
N TRP A 791 -46.98 -60.86 22.47
CA TRP A 791 -45.70 -61.56 22.51
C TRP A 791 -45.88 -63.09 22.48
N LEU A 792 -46.85 -63.65 23.20
CA LEU A 792 -47.14 -65.09 23.22
C LEU A 792 -47.63 -65.67 21.87
N ARG A 793 -48.42 -64.92 21.08
CA ARG A 793 -48.90 -65.39 19.77
C ARG A 793 -47.81 -65.49 18.69
N ARG A 794 -46.67 -64.81 18.87
CA ARG A 794 -45.54 -64.86 17.92
C ARG A 794 -44.56 -66.00 18.21
N LEU A 795 -44.62 -66.63 19.40
CA LEU A 795 -43.70 -67.71 19.80
C LEU A 795 -44.19 -69.12 19.44
N PHE A 796 -45.49 -69.33 19.21
CA PHE A 796 -46.05 -70.69 19.09
C PHE A 796 -46.98 -70.95 17.89
N GLY A 797 -46.99 -70.07 16.87
CA GLY A 797 -47.96 -70.16 15.77
C GLY A 797 -47.33 -70.38 14.39
N GLY A 798 -46.75 -71.55 14.14
CA GLY A 798 -46.33 -71.95 12.79
C GLY A 798 -46.70 -73.40 12.49
N ALA A 799 -47.66 -73.62 11.59
CA ALA A 799 -47.70 -74.77 10.67
C ALA A 799 -48.81 -74.64 9.60
N ALA A 800 -48.36 -74.64 8.35
CA ALA A 800 -48.91 -75.26 7.12
C ALA A 800 -50.37 -75.02 6.64
N ALA A 801 -50.50 -74.26 5.53
CA ALA A 801 -50.90 -74.67 4.15
C ALA A 801 -51.95 -75.79 3.90
N PRO A 802 -52.60 -75.89 2.70
CA PRO A 802 -52.68 -74.98 1.54
C PRO A 802 -54.13 -74.93 0.92
N PRO A 803 -54.39 -74.85 -0.41
CA PRO A 803 -55.17 -73.76 -1.03
C PRO A 803 -56.49 -74.21 -1.68
N GLN A 804 -57.50 -73.34 -1.78
CA GLN A 804 -58.58 -73.45 -2.78
C GLN A 804 -59.16 -72.06 -3.11
N GLY A 805 -59.29 -71.76 -4.41
CA GLY A 805 -60.00 -70.60 -4.94
C GLY A 805 -59.20 -69.78 -5.93
#